data_AF-A0A506PR77-F1
#
_entry.id   AF-A0A506PR77-F1
#
_cell.length_a   1.000
_cell.length_b   1.000
_cell.length_c   1.000
_cell.angle_alpha   90.00
_cell.angle_beta   90.00
_cell.angle_gamma   90.00
#
_symmetry.space_group_name_H-M   'P 1'
#
loop_
_entity.id
_entity.type
_entity.pdbx_description
1 polymer ?
#
loop_
_entity_poly.entity_id
_entity_poly.type
_entity_poly.pdbx_seq_one_letter_code
_entity_poly.pdbx_strand_id
1 'polypeptide(L)'
;MIITAGDPEPLGASYDGKGVNFTLFSQHAGRVELCLFDEEGTEVRFDLPGRSGDIWHGYIPALRPGQRYGYRVHGPWAPAQGHRFNPAKLLVDPCARAVEGDVPDDPLFYGGETQPDPHDNAAIAPKSRVVAEDFDWQDDVAPRIPWGSTVIYEAHVRGLTLLHPEIPETLRGTYAALGHPVMVDYLRQLGITTLELLPVAHFASEPRLLQLGLSNYWGYNPFALWAVDPRYGSGQPGVTPLQEFQQAVKNLHAAGIEVVLDVVFNHTAELDEIGPTLSLRGIDNASYYWLDEQGGYQNWTGCGNTLNIHHPQVMAWTLEALRYWVRVCHVDGFRFDLAPVLGRTPDYQRDAPFFAAIRACPLLSQVKLIAEPWDIGPDGYQVGRFPPPFAEWNDQFRDTARRYWLHGALSNGEFARRFAASSDLYQHDDRAPHATVNLITAHDGFTLWDVVSFERKHNEANGEDNRDGHGDNYSHNHGKEGLNVTYDVVERRRRSVRALLTTLLLSQGTPMLLAGDERGHTQRGNNNAYCQDNALSWLDWRADEKGLVGFTAALIRLRQRIPALTADRWWQDGDGNVQWLNAGGQPLQHDEWAQGMHRLQILLSGRWLITINATDKVNDIVLPDGEWRALPPFAGDDNPILLTVWHGPAHGVCVFQKQS
;
A
#
# COMPACT_ATOMS: atom_id res chain seq x y z
N MET A 1 -40.09 5.96 -18.20
CA MET A 1 -38.88 5.15 -18.47
C MET A 1 -39.33 3.71 -18.66
N ILE A 2 -38.72 2.94 -19.58
CA ILE A 2 -39.00 1.51 -19.79
C ILE A 2 -37.69 0.76 -19.56
N ILE A 3 -37.73 -0.33 -18.78
CA ILE A 3 -36.61 -1.26 -18.62
C ILE A 3 -36.82 -2.49 -19.52
N THR A 4 -35.74 -2.95 -20.15
CA THR A 4 -35.69 -4.16 -20.99
C THR A 4 -34.68 -5.15 -20.43
N ALA A 5 -34.58 -6.36 -20.99
CA ALA A 5 -33.70 -7.40 -20.47
C ALA A 5 -32.22 -6.99 -20.43
N GLY A 6 -31.70 -6.24 -21.40
CA GLY A 6 -30.27 -5.96 -21.47
C GLY A 6 -29.43 -7.24 -21.58
N ASP A 7 -28.18 -7.15 -21.15
CA ASP A 7 -27.18 -8.22 -21.21
C ASP A 7 -26.59 -8.50 -19.81
N PRO A 8 -26.17 -9.75 -19.52
CA PRO A 8 -25.58 -10.10 -18.22
C PRO A 8 -24.12 -9.62 -18.04
N GLU A 9 -23.54 -8.97 -19.05
CA GLU A 9 -22.20 -8.43 -19.03
C GLU A 9 -22.18 -7.06 -19.74
N PRO A 10 -21.23 -6.16 -19.42
CA PRO A 10 -20.23 -6.27 -18.35
C PRO A 10 -20.83 -6.07 -16.95
N LEU A 11 -20.04 -6.33 -15.90
CA LEU A 11 -20.42 -6.11 -14.50
C LEU A 11 -20.63 -4.63 -14.17
N GLY A 12 -21.66 -4.31 -13.39
CA GLY A 12 -22.03 -2.95 -12.97
C GLY A 12 -22.93 -2.21 -13.95
N ALA A 13 -22.87 -0.88 -13.93
CA ALA A 13 -23.58 -0.01 -14.86
C ALA A 13 -22.68 0.46 -16.02
N SER A 14 -23.02 0.08 -17.25
CA SER A 14 -22.25 0.40 -18.46
C SER A 14 -23.06 1.23 -19.45
N TYR A 15 -22.51 2.38 -19.85
CA TYR A 15 -23.11 3.27 -20.83
C TYR A 15 -22.59 2.98 -22.24
N ASP A 16 -23.50 2.71 -23.19
CA ASP A 16 -23.16 2.31 -24.57
C ASP A 16 -23.33 3.43 -25.61
N GLY A 17 -23.58 4.67 -25.15
CA GLY A 17 -23.91 5.82 -26.02
C GLY A 17 -25.40 6.01 -26.28
N LYS A 18 -26.23 4.98 -26.08
CA LYS A 18 -27.68 4.98 -26.33
C LYS A 18 -28.52 4.79 -25.07
N GLY A 19 -27.95 4.19 -24.03
CA GLY A 19 -28.60 3.91 -22.76
C GLY A 19 -27.60 3.26 -21.79
N VAL A 20 -28.12 2.70 -20.70
CA VAL A 20 -27.29 2.06 -19.67
C VAL A 20 -27.76 0.63 -19.44
N ASN A 21 -26.81 -0.30 -19.51
CA ASN A 21 -26.96 -1.68 -19.09
C ASN A 21 -26.55 -1.81 -17.62
N PHE A 22 -27.40 -2.41 -16.80
CA PHE A 22 -27.17 -2.65 -15.38
C PHE A 22 -27.05 -4.15 -15.14
N THR A 23 -26.04 -4.56 -14.39
CA THR A 23 -25.87 -5.95 -13.96
C THR A 23 -25.54 -6.02 -12.47
N LEU A 24 -26.00 -7.09 -11.82
CA LEU A 24 -25.74 -7.34 -10.40
C LEU A 24 -25.64 -8.85 -10.14
N PHE A 25 -24.51 -9.31 -9.61
CA PHE A 25 -24.40 -10.67 -9.10
C PHE A 25 -25.18 -10.80 -7.78
N SER A 26 -26.09 -11.77 -7.71
CA SER A 26 -26.69 -12.26 -6.47
C SER A 26 -27.32 -13.64 -6.73
N GLN A 27 -26.73 -14.66 -6.12
CA GLN A 27 -27.15 -16.06 -6.23
C GLN A 27 -28.42 -16.32 -5.41
N HIS A 28 -28.51 -15.74 -4.21
CA HIS A 28 -29.56 -16.02 -3.24
C HIS A 28 -30.72 -15.01 -3.26
N ALA A 29 -30.65 -13.95 -4.06
CA ALA A 29 -31.76 -13.02 -4.22
C ALA A 29 -32.99 -13.71 -4.86
N GLY A 30 -34.17 -13.35 -4.35
CA GLY A 30 -35.46 -13.67 -4.96
C GLY A 30 -35.97 -12.59 -5.93
N ARG A 31 -35.55 -11.33 -5.75
CA ARG A 31 -35.89 -10.20 -6.63
C ARG A 31 -34.87 -9.06 -6.45
N VAL A 32 -34.53 -8.37 -7.54
CA VAL A 32 -33.65 -7.19 -7.52
C VAL A 32 -34.38 -5.99 -8.11
N GLU A 33 -34.45 -4.90 -7.35
CA GLU A 33 -34.98 -3.61 -7.80
C GLU A 33 -33.81 -2.64 -8.05
N LEU A 34 -33.67 -2.18 -9.30
CA LEU A 34 -32.87 -1.01 -9.65
C LEU A 34 -33.62 0.26 -9.23
N CYS A 35 -32.95 1.11 -8.47
CA CYS A 35 -33.51 2.34 -7.93
C CYS A 35 -32.79 3.52 -8.58
N LEU A 36 -33.49 4.35 -9.35
CA LEU A 36 -32.97 5.57 -9.96
C LEU A 36 -33.42 6.80 -9.17
N PHE A 37 -32.55 7.81 -9.07
CA PHE A 37 -32.82 9.05 -8.35
C PHE A 37 -32.69 10.25 -9.29
N ASP A 38 -33.65 11.17 -9.24
CA ASP A 38 -33.54 12.46 -9.93
C ASP A 38 -32.70 13.47 -9.12
N GLU A 39 -32.64 14.72 -9.59
CA GLU A 39 -31.87 15.78 -8.93
C GLU A 39 -32.46 16.16 -7.57
N GLU A 40 -33.78 16.07 -7.43
CA GLU A 40 -34.54 16.30 -6.20
C GLU A 40 -34.48 15.11 -5.20
N GLY A 41 -33.92 13.97 -5.62
CA GLY A 41 -33.78 12.78 -4.79
C GLY A 41 -35.01 11.86 -4.79
N THR A 42 -35.95 12.05 -5.71
CA THR A 42 -37.12 11.18 -5.88
C THR A 42 -36.68 9.81 -6.40
N GLU A 43 -37.07 8.74 -5.70
CA GLU A 43 -36.76 7.37 -6.07
C GLU A 43 -37.78 6.81 -7.08
N VAL A 44 -37.28 6.23 -8.19
CA VAL A 44 -38.07 5.43 -9.13
C VAL A 44 -37.47 4.02 -9.21
N ARG A 45 -38.30 2.99 -9.00
CA ARG A 45 -37.85 1.60 -8.87
C ARG A 45 -38.28 0.76 -10.07
N PHE A 46 -37.37 -0.10 -10.54
CA PHE A 46 -37.57 -1.02 -11.64
C PHE A 46 -37.10 -2.42 -11.21
N ASP A 47 -37.94 -3.44 -11.35
CA ASP A 47 -37.44 -4.82 -11.26
C ASP A 47 -36.47 -5.07 -12.40
N LEU A 48 -35.30 -5.67 -12.11
CA LEU A 48 -34.41 -6.17 -13.16
C LEU A 48 -35.06 -7.40 -13.82
N PRO A 49 -35.43 -7.33 -15.11
CA PRO A 49 -36.24 -8.37 -15.75
C PRO A 49 -35.41 -9.57 -16.23
N GLY A 50 -34.10 -9.39 -16.42
CA GLY A 50 -33.19 -10.44 -16.86
C GLY A 50 -32.48 -11.13 -15.70
N ARG A 51 -32.31 -12.44 -15.79
CA ARG A 51 -31.40 -13.22 -14.94
C ARG A 51 -30.75 -14.32 -15.76
N SER A 52 -29.43 -14.26 -15.92
CA SER A 52 -28.63 -15.27 -16.61
C SER A 52 -27.68 -15.92 -15.60
N GLY A 53 -27.97 -17.16 -15.20
CA GLY A 53 -27.32 -17.77 -14.04
C GLY A 53 -27.63 -16.98 -12.77
N ASP A 54 -26.59 -16.50 -12.09
CA ASP A 54 -26.70 -15.72 -10.86
C ASP A 54 -26.49 -14.20 -11.06
N ILE A 55 -26.48 -13.75 -12.32
CA ILE A 55 -26.38 -12.34 -12.68
C ILE A 55 -27.76 -11.82 -13.08
N TRP A 56 -28.24 -10.82 -12.35
CA TRP A 56 -29.44 -10.05 -12.66
C TRP A 56 -29.08 -8.91 -13.60
N HIS A 57 -29.93 -8.61 -14.57
CA HIS A 57 -29.63 -7.58 -15.56
C HIS A 57 -30.85 -6.86 -16.12
N GLY A 58 -30.62 -5.65 -16.62
CA GLY A 58 -31.63 -4.81 -17.26
C GLY A 58 -31.02 -3.64 -18.02
N TYR A 59 -31.70 -3.17 -19.06
CA TYR A 59 -31.25 -2.03 -19.88
C TYR A 59 -32.30 -0.94 -19.95
N ILE A 60 -31.86 0.31 -19.75
CA ILE A 60 -32.70 1.50 -19.84
C ILE A 60 -32.21 2.40 -21.00
N PRO A 61 -32.99 2.49 -22.10
CA PRO A 61 -32.67 3.38 -23.20
C PRO A 61 -32.68 4.86 -22.78
N ALA A 62 -31.83 5.65 -23.42
CA ALA A 62 -31.66 7.09 -23.25
C ALA A 62 -31.19 7.56 -21.86
N LEU A 63 -30.90 6.64 -20.93
CA LEU A 63 -30.23 6.98 -19.67
C LEU A 63 -28.80 7.43 -19.97
N ARG A 64 -28.30 8.42 -19.23
CA ARG A 64 -27.01 9.09 -19.48
C ARG A 64 -26.06 8.96 -18.29
N PRO A 65 -24.74 9.09 -18.53
CA PRO A 65 -23.77 9.32 -17.47
C PRO A 65 -24.20 10.47 -16.55
N GLY A 66 -23.93 10.32 -15.26
CA GLY A 66 -24.37 11.21 -14.21
C GLY A 66 -25.62 10.75 -13.46
N GLN A 67 -26.38 9.79 -14.01
CA GLN A 67 -27.53 9.20 -13.33
C GLN A 67 -27.13 8.55 -11.99
N ARG A 68 -27.82 8.95 -10.92
CA ARG A 68 -27.71 8.35 -9.58
C ARG A 68 -28.57 7.09 -9.49
N TYR A 69 -28.02 6.02 -8.93
CA TYR A 69 -28.73 4.77 -8.74
C TYR A 69 -28.28 4.00 -7.50
N GLY A 70 -29.04 2.97 -7.15
CA GLY A 70 -28.69 1.96 -6.16
C GLY A 70 -29.58 0.72 -6.34
N TYR A 71 -29.41 -0.26 -5.47
CA TYR A 71 -30.20 -1.50 -5.52
C TYR A 71 -30.96 -1.75 -4.23
N ARG A 72 -32.11 -2.40 -4.36
CA ARG A 72 -32.80 -3.04 -3.23
C ARG A 72 -33.00 -4.50 -3.56
N VAL A 73 -32.47 -5.36 -2.69
CA VAL A 73 -32.38 -6.79 -2.96
C VAL A 73 -33.26 -7.55 -1.98
N HIS A 74 -34.16 -8.35 -2.54
CA HIS A 74 -35.13 -9.14 -1.79
C HIS A 74 -34.61 -10.58 -1.70
N GLY A 75 -34.75 -11.18 -0.53
CA GLY A 75 -34.32 -12.55 -0.27
C GLY A 75 -34.63 -12.97 1.16
N PRO A 76 -34.19 -14.15 1.59
CA PRO A 76 -34.41 -14.62 2.95
C PRO A 76 -33.68 -13.75 3.98
N TRP A 77 -34.37 -13.40 5.07
CA TRP A 77 -33.72 -12.97 6.30
C TRP A 77 -33.58 -14.18 7.22
N ALA A 78 -32.40 -14.80 7.21
CA ALA A 78 -32.08 -15.95 8.05
C ALA A 78 -30.63 -15.83 8.54
N PRO A 79 -30.35 -14.98 9.54
CA PRO A 79 -28.98 -14.71 10.01
C PRO A 79 -28.21 -15.96 10.42
N ALA A 80 -28.88 -16.95 11.04
CA ALA A 80 -28.29 -18.24 11.42
C ALA A 80 -27.83 -19.11 10.24
N GLN A 81 -28.22 -18.77 9.01
CA GLN A 81 -27.78 -19.40 7.75
C GLN A 81 -26.95 -18.42 6.92
N GLY A 82 -26.57 -17.27 7.47
CA GLY A 82 -25.80 -16.25 6.78
C GLY A 82 -26.59 -15.38 5.81
N HIS A 83 -27.92 -15.47 5.74
CA HIS A 83 -28.72 -14.64 4.84
C HIS A 83 -29.22 -13.35 5.53
N ARG A 84 -28.86 -12.19 4.97
CA ARG A 84 -29.11 -10.85 5.54
C ARG A 84 -29.81 -9.89 4.57
N PHE A 85 -30.67 -10.42 3.69
CA PHE A 85 -31.41 -9.59 2.73
C PHE A 85 -32.40 -8.66 3.43
N ASN A 86 -32.26 -7.35 3.21
CA ASN A 86 -33.18 -6.34 3.73
C ASN A 86 -33.47 -5.27 2.67
N PRO A 87 -34.60 -5.37 1.93
CA PRO A 87 -34.93 -4.42 0.85
C PRO A 87 -35.31 -3.01 1.35
N ALA A 88 -35.47 -2.80 2.67
CA ALA A 88 -35.60 -1.45 3.21
C ALA A 88 -34.28 -0.68 3.11
N LYS A 89 -33.14 -1.37 2.98
CA LYS A 89 -31.82 -0.74 2.80
C LYS A 89 -31.51 -0.63 1.32
N LEU A 90 -31.27 0.60 0.87
CA LEU A 90 -30.68 0.92 -0.41
C LEU A 90 -29.18 0.59 -0.35
N LEU A 91 -28.72 -0.11 -1.38
CA LEU A 91 -27.39 -0.67 -1.48
C LEU A 91 -26.63 -0.03 -2.64
N VAL A 92 -25.34 0.20 -2.42
CA VAL A 92 -24.39 0.63 -3.44
C VAL A 92 -24.04 -0.55 -4.34
N ASP A 93 -23.94 -0.29 -5.65
CA ASP A 93 -23.48 -1.28 -6.63
C ASP A 93 -22.01 -1.65 -6.34
N PRO A 94 -21.68 -2.94 -6.14
CA PRO A 94 -20.32 -3.38 -5.83
C PRO A 94 -19.35 -3.20 -7.00
N CYS A 95 -19.86 -2.90 -8.20
CA CYS A 95 -19.10 -2.59 -9.39
C CYS A 95 -19.20 -1.10 -9.78
N ALA A 96 -19.73 -0.24 -8.90
CA ALA A 96 -19.86 1.20 -9.16
C ALA A 96 -18.49 1.84 -9.44
N ARG A 97 -18.41 2.58 -10.56
CA ARG A 97 -17.21 3.35 -10.94
C ARG A 97 -17.09 4.68 -10.20
N ALA A 98 -18.20 5.15 -9.66
CA ALA A 98 -18.30 6.35 -8.84
C ALA A 98 -19.46 6.20 -7.86
N VAL A 99 -19.28 6.72 -6.65
CA VAL A 99 -20.31 6.78 -5.62
C VAL A 99 -20.36 8.21 -5.07
N GLU A 100 -21.57 8.68 -4.80
CA GLU A 100 -21.86 10.01 -4.28
C GLU A 100 -22.51 9.88 -2.89
N GLY A 101 -21.97 10.61 -1.92
CA GLY A 101 -22.47 10.65 -0.55
C GLY A 101 -21.53 9.96 0.45
N ASP A 102 -21.64 10.37 1.71
CA ASP A 102 -20.85 9.83 2.82
C ASP A 102 -21.62 8.75 3.58
N VAL A 103 -20.92 8.01 4.44
CA VAL A 103 -21.51 7.05 5.38
C VAL A 103 -21.38 7.62 6.80
N PRO A 104 -22.35 8.40 7.29
CA PRO A 104 -22.34 8.88 8.67
C PRO A 104 -22.66 7.73 9.66
N ASP A 105 -22.32 7.92 10.93
CA ASP A 105 -22.79 7.05 12.01
C ASP A 105 -24.28 7.33 12.27
N ASP A 106 -25.14 6.59 11.56
CA ASP A 106 -26.59 6.70 11.65
C ASP A 106 -27.24 5.31 11.73
N PRO A 107 -28.23 5.12 12.64
CA PRO A 107 -28.88 3.84 12.81
C PRO A 107 -29.60 3.29 11.57
N LEU A 108 -29.96 4.14 10.60
CA LEU A 108 -30.63 3.72 9.38
C LEU A 108 -29.79 2.76 8.53
N PHE A 109 -28.46 2.77 8.66
CA PHE A 109 -27.58 1.87 7.94
C PHE A 109 -27.61 0.43 8.47
N TYR A 110 -28.06 0.18 9.70
CA TYR A 110 -28.06 -1.16 10.26
C TYR A 110 -29.19 -2.00 9.67
N GLY A 111 -28.85 -3.22 9.23
CA GLY A 111 -29.80 -4.15 8.63
C GLY A 111 -30.76 -4.78 9.64
N GLY A 112 -30.43 -4.72 10.93
CA GLY A 112 -31.09 -5.42 12.04
C GLY A 112 -30.32 -6.65 12.51
N GLU A 113 -30.54 -7.08 13.76
CA GLU A 113 -29.86 -8.26 14.33
C GLU A 113 -30.67 -9.54 14.13
N THR A 114 -31.84 -9.62 14.79
CA THR A 114 -32.72 -10.81 14.76
C THR A 114 -33.78 -10.72 13.68
N GLN A 115 -34.29 -9.51 13.43
CA GLN A 115 -35.28 -9.19 12.41
C GLN A 115 -34.74 -8.07 11.51
N PRO A 116 -35.15 -8.02 10.24
CA PRO A 116 -34.73 -6.94 9.35
C PRO A 116 -35.31 -5.61 9.85
N ASP A 117 -34.46 -4.60 10.03
CA ASP A 117 -34.92 -3.25 10.35
C ASP A 117 -35.74 -2.69 9.17
N PRO A 118 -36.99 -2.25 9.39
CA PRO A 118 -37.90 -1.87 8.31
C PRO A 118 -37.70 -0.43 7.80
N HIS A 119 -36.82 0.36 8.43
CA HIS A 119 -36.66 1.77 8.10
C HIS A 119 -35.85 1.95 6.82
N ASP A 120 -36.36 2.81 5.95
CA ASP A 120 -35.67 3.17 4.71
C ASP A 120 -34.44 4.05 5.00
N ASN A 121 -33.31 3.73 4.36
CA ASN A 121 -32.08 4.52 4.46
C ASN A 121 -31.84 5.41 3.23
N ALA A 122 -32.72 5.40 2.22
CA ALA A 122 -32.47 6.08 0.94
C ALA A 122 -32.20 7.59 1.07
N ALA A 123 -32.70 8.25 2.11
CA ALA A 123 -32.42 9.66 2.35
C ALA A 123 -30.94 9.97 2.65
N ILE A 124 -30.20 9.01 3.22
CA ILE A 124 -28.81 9.21 3.67
C ILE A 124 -27.81 8.26 3.00
N ALA A 125 -28.28 7.15 2.41
CA ALA A 125 -27.40 6.16 1.82
C ALA A 125 -26.64 6.74 0.61
N PRO A 126 -25.34 6.44 0.44
CA PRO A 126 -24.62 6.80 -0.77
C PRO A 126 -25.29 6.23 -2.03
N LYS A 127 -25.15 6.92 -3.15
CA LYS A 127 -25.70 6.54 -4.46
C LYS A 127 -24.58 6.20 -5.41
N SER A 128 -24.68 5.07 -6.08
CA SER A 128 -23.84 4.77 -7.23
C SER A 128 -24.14 5.76 -8.35
N ARG A 129 -23.15 6.08 -9.18
CA ARG A 129 -23.31 7.03 -10.29
C ARG A 129 -22.80 6.41 -11.59
N VAL A 130 -23.63 6.46 -12.63
CA VAL A 130 -23.24 6.02 -13.97
C VAL A 130 -22.16 6.95 -14.48
N VAL A 131 -21.05 6.40 -14.99
CA VAL A 131 -19.95 7.17 -15.59
C VAL A 131 -19.80 6.84 -17.07
N ALA A 132 -19.21 7.76 -17.82
CA ALA A 132 -18.62 7.46 -19.11
C ALA A 132 -17.15 7.09 -18.90
N GLU A 133 -16.69 6.00 -19.50
CA GLU A 133 -15.29 5.58 -19.50
C GLU A 133 -14.60 6.08 -20.78
N ASP A 134 -14.61 7.40 -21.00
CA ASP A 134 -14.20 8.05 -22.27
C ASP A 134 -13.01 9.03 -22.12
N PHE A 135 -12.20 8.86 -21.06
CA PHE A 135 -11.00 9.67 -20.83
C PHE A 135 -9.98 9.52 -21.97
N ASP A 136 -9.46 10.65 -22.47
CA ASP A 136 -8.46 10.68 -23.54
C ASP A 136 -7.03 10.50 -23.00
N TRP A 137 -6.57 9.26 -22.99
CA TRP A 137 -5.20 8.89 -22.62
C TRP A 137 -4.14 9.38 -23.62
N GLN A 138 -4.52 9.84 -24.82
CA GLN A 138 -3.58 10.25 -25.87
C GLN A 138 -2.52 9.16 -26.12
N ASP A 139 -1.23 9.53 -26.06
CA ASP A 139 -0.09 8.63 -26.29
C ASP A 139 0.45 7.99 -24.99
N ASP A 140 -0.36 7.92 -23.92
CA ASP A 140 0.07 7.30 -22.66
C ASP A 140 0.51 5.85 -22.84
N VAL A 141 1.65 5.49 -22.25
CA VAL A 141 2.19 4.14 -22.25
C VAL A 141 2.75 3.85 -20.85
N ALA A 142 2.35 2.71 -20.29
CA ALA A 142 2.87 2.19 -19.03
C ALA A 142 4.42 2.19 -19.04
N PRO A 143 5.10 2.83 -18.06
CA PRO A 143 6.56 2.94 -18.03
C PRO A 143 7.30 1.59 -18.00
N ARG A 144 6.71 0.57 -17.34
CA ARG A 144 7.26 -0.81 -17.24
C ARG A 144 8.71 -0.85 -16.77
N ILE A 145 8.98 -0.18 -15.65
CA ILE A 145 10.29 -0.17 -15.01
C ILE A 145 10.63 -1.60 -14.55
N PRO A 146 11.79 -2.16 -14.97
CA PRO A 146 12.20 -3.48 -14.53
C PRO A 146 12.38 -3.55 -13.02
N TRP A 147 11.98 -4.67 -12.41
CA TRP A 147 12.06 -4.89 -10.96
C TRP A 147 13.42 -4.56 -10.34
N GLY A 148 14.54 -4.94 -10.97
CA GLY A 148 15.88 -4.63 -10.47
C GLY A 148 16.20 -3.13 -10.36
N SER A 149 15.50 -2.28 -11.12
CA SER A 149 15.67 -0.81 -11.10
C SER A 149 14.58 -0.10 -10.29
N THR A 150 13.57 -0.82 -9.81
CA THR A 150 12.45 -0.27 -9.04
C THR A 150 12.92 0.29 -7.70
N VAL A 151 12.43 1.49 -7.38
CA VAL A 151 12.46 2.10 -6.05
C VAL A 151 11.05 2.59 -5.75
N ILE A 152 10.39 1.94 -4.80
CA ILE A 152 9.00 2.23 -4.42
C ILE A 152 9.00 3.40 -3.43
N TYR A 153 8.06 4.31 -3.62
CA TYR A 153 7.79 5.43 -2.71
C TYR A 153 6.35 5.33 -2.22
N GLU A 154 6.16 4.89 -0.98
CA GLU A 154 4.84 4.74 -0.35
C GLU A 154 4.34 6.11 0.12
N ALA A 155 3.18 6.55 -0.36
CA ALA A 155 2.64 7.86 -0.06
C ALA A 155 1.12 7.86 0.12
N HIS A 156 0.65 8.76 0.98
CA HIS A 156 -0.77 9.05 1.14
C HIS A 156 -1.18 10.23 0.25
N VAL A 157 -2.21 10.08 -0.59
CA VAL A 157 -2.68 11.11 -1.55
C VAL A 157 -2.84 12.49 -0.89
N ARG A 158 -3.61 12.54 0.20
CA ARG A 158 -3.82 13.76 0.99
C ARG A 158 -2.55 14.27 1.67
N GLY A 159 -1.99 13.49 2.60
CA GLY A 159 -0.85 13.93 3.42
C GLY A 159 0.41 14.31 2.64
N LEU A 160 0.64 13.70 1.48
CA LEU A 160 1.80 14.01 0.63
C LEU A 160 1.83 15.48 0.24
N THR A 161 0.69 16.09 -0.09
CA THR A 161 0.65 17.42 -0.72
C THR A 161 -0.16 18.47 0.04
N LEU A 162 -0.89 18.09 1.09
CA LEU A 162 -1.81 19.02 1.77
C LEU A 162 -1.13 20.30 2.30
N LEU A 163 0.10 20.19 2.79
CA LEU A 163 0.89 21.32 3.30
C LEU A 163 1.97 21.81 2.32
N HIS A 164 1.92 21.41 1.04
CA HIS A 164 2.93 21.79 0.06
C HIS A 164 2.79 23.27 -0.36
N PRO A 165 3.77 24.16 -0.08
CA PRO A 165 3.61 25.60 -0.28
C PRO A 165 3.50 26.02 -1.75
N GLU A 166 4.19 25.31 -2.65
CA GLU A 166 4.24 25.62 -4.09
C GLU A 166 3.06 25.07 -4.90
N ILE A 167 2.18 24.26 -4.29
CA ILE A 167 0.97 23.77 -4.95
C ILE A 167 -0.19 24.72 -4.63
N PRO A 168 -1.04 25.10 -5.61
CA PRO A 168 -2.24 25.91 -5.36
C PRO A 168 -3.13 25.27 -4.29
N GLU A 169 -3.63 26.07 -3.34
CA GLU A 169 -4.38 25.60 -2.18
C GLU A 169 -5.57 24.71 -2.55
N THR A 170 -6.27 25.03 -3.64
CA THR A 170 -7.43 24.27 -4.15
C THR A 170 -7.09 22.87 -4.68
N LEU A 171 -5.81 22.56 -4.92
CA LEU A 171 -5.35 21.25 -5.41
C LEU A 171 -4.67 20.42 -4.33
N ARG A 172 -4.30 21.03 -3.19
CA ARG A 172 -3.50 20.36 -2.16
C ARG A 172 -4.28 19.20 -1.56
N GLY A 173 -3.60 18.06 -1.44
CA GLY A 173 -4.15 16.83 -0.88
C GLY A 173 -5.12 16.09 -1.81
N THR A 174 -5.10 16.39 -3.11
CA THR A 174 -5.99 15.79 -4.11
C THR A 174 -5.20 15.03 -5.17
N TYR A 175 -5.88 14.24 -6.00
CA TYR A 175 -5.26 13.54 -7.13
C TYR A 175 -4.56 14.51 -8.10
N ALA A 176 -5.14 15.70 -8.35
CA ALA A 176 -4.55 16.73 -9.20
C ALA A 176 -3.17 17.19 -8.71
N ALA A 177 -2.95 17.25 -7.39
CA ALA A 177 -1.64 17.60 -6.84
C ALA A 177 -0.58 16.52 -7.09
N LEU A 178 -0.95 15.23 -7.17
CA LEU A 178 0.00 14.16 -7.48
C LEU A 178 0.61 14.35 -8.87
N GLY A 179 -0.23 14.70 -9.85
CA GLY A 179 0.19 14.99 -11.22
C GLY A 179 0.65 16.43 -11.45
N HIS A 180 0.73 17.28 -10.43
CA HIS A 180 1.16 18.67 -10.57
C HIS A 180 2.66 18.74 -10.86
N PRO A 181 3.14 19.66 -11.74
CA PRO A 181 4.55 19.74 -12.13
C PRO A 181 5.54 19.76 -10.95
N VAL A 182 5.21 20.48 -9.87
CA VAL A 182 6.02 20.54 -8.64
C VAL A 182 6.26 19.15 -8.03
N MET A 183 5.22 18.32 -7.93
CA MET A 183 5.35 16.97 -7.36
C MET A 183 6.07 16.04 -8.33
N VAL A 184 5.74 16.11 -9.61
CA VAL A 184 6.39 15.31 -10.65
C VAL A 184 7.90 15.60 -10.68
N ASP A 185 8.30 16.88 -10.65
CA ASP A 185 9.71 17.29 -10.60
C ASP A 185 10.39 16.83 -9.31
N TYR A 186 9.71 16.94 -8.16
CA TYR A 186 10.23 16.44 -6.89
C TYR A 186 10.52 14.94 -6.93
N LEU A 187 9.56 14.12 -7.35
CA LEU A 187 9.70 12.67 -7.42
C LEU A 187 10.83 12.26 -8.36
N ARG A 188 10.95 12.92 -9.52
CA ARG A 188 12.05 12.71 -10.46
C ARG A 188 13.42 13.09 -9.87
N GLN A 189 13.50 14.20 -9.13
CA GLN A 189 14.75 14.65 -8.50
C GLN A 189 15.18 13.75 -7.34
N LEU A 190 14.23 13.26 -6.56
CA LEU A 190 14.46 12.24 -5.54
C LEU A 190 14.95 10.95 -6.19
N GLY A 191 14.43 10.60 -7.37
CA GLY A 191 14.88 9.50 -8.21
C GLY A 191 14.12 8.19 -7.99
N ILE A 192 12.96 8.25 -7.33
CA ILE A 192 12.05 7.11 -7.21
C ILE A 192 11.50 6.75 -8.60
N THR A 193 11.04 5.51 -8.75
CA THR A 193 10.52 5.03 -10.04
C THR A 193 9.05 4.68 -10.00
N THR A 194 8.53 4.36 -8.81
CA THR A 194 7.20 3.80 -8.63
C THR A 194 6.56 4.46 -7.41
N LEU A 195 5.43 5.12 -7.60
CA LEU A 195 4.62 5.71 -6.53
C LEU A 195 3.60 4.68 -6.07
N GLU A 196 3.72 4.21 -4.83
CA GLU A 196 2.72 3.34 -4.20
C GLU A 196 1.78 4.21 -3.37
N LEU A 197 0.50 4.23 -3.75
CA LEU A 197 -0.51 5.02 -3.06
C LEU A 197 -1.23 4.17 -2.03
N LEU A 198 -1.32 4.67 -0.79
CA LEU A 198 -2.28 4.15 0.20
C LEU A 198 -3.71 4.10 -0.39
N PRO A 199 -4.63 3.30 0.20
CA PRO A 199 -5.92 2.99 -0.39
C PRO A 199 -6.66 4.18 -1.01
N VAL A 200 -6.90 4.08 -2.31
CA VAL A 200 -7.68 5.07 -3.08
C VAL A 200 -9.07 4.58 -3.45
N ALA A 201 -9.37 3.30 -3.23
CA ALA A 201 -10.71 2.76 -3.41
C ALA A 201 -11.65 3.38 -2.37
N HIS A 202 -12.87 3.75 -2.76
CA HIS A 202 -13.73 4.54 -1.90
C HIS A 202 -14.12 3.78 -0.62
N PHE A 203 -13.78 4.42 0.50
CA PHE A 203 -13.85 3.86 1.84
C PHE A 203 -14.76 4.69 2.75
N ALA A 204 -15.05 4.18 3.95
CA ALA A 204 -15.83 4.88 4.95
C ALA A 204 -15.01 5.03 6.24
N SER A 205 -15.34 6.05 7.05
CA SER A 205 -14.88 6.11 8.43
C SER A 205 -15.75 5.20 9.29
N GLU A 206 -15.13 4.38 10.12
CA GLU A 206 -15.83 3.47 11.03
C GLU A 206 -16.70 4.27 12.02
N PRO A 207 -17.91 3.78 12.39
CA PRO A 207 -18.78 4.45 13.36
C PRO A 207 -18.06 4.83 14.67
N ARG A 208 -17.20 3.94 15.17
CA ARG A 208 -16.37 4.20 16.36
C ARG A 208 -15.50 5.45 16.21
N LEU A 209 -14.88 5.66 15.05
CA LEU A 209 -14.03 6.83 14.81
C LEU A 209 -14.86 8.11 14.77
N LEU A 210 -16.01 8.06 14.08
CA LEU A 210 -16.93 9.20 13.98
C LEU A 210 -17.44 9.63 15.38
N GLN A 211 -17.76 8.68 16.26
CA GLN A 211 -18.14 8.95 17.65
C GLN A 211 -17.04 9.62 18.47
N LEU A 212 -15.77 9.39 18.13
CA LEU A 212 -14.60 10.02 18.73
C LEU A 212 -14.25 11.37 18.09
N GLY A 213 -14.98 11.80 17.05
CA GLY A 213 -14.64 12.99 16.27
C GLY A 213 -13.39 12.80 15.39
N LEU A 214 -13.03 11.55 15.12
CA LEU A 214 -11.94 11.14 14.25
C LEU A 214 -12.49 10.66 12.89
N SER A 215 -11.58 10.35 11.97
CA SER A 215 -11.88 9.87 10.63
C SER A 215 -10.88 8.80 10.23
N ASN A 216 -11.28 7.86 9.37
CA ASN A 216 -10.31 6.97 8.75
C ASN A 216 -9.43 7.80 7.80
N TYR A 217 -8.15 7.90 8.11
CA TYR A 217 -7.18 8.67 7.32
C TYR A 217 -6.59 7.76 6.23
N TRP A 218 -6.05 6.60 6.62
CA TRP A 218 -5.34 5.71 5.69
C TRP A 218 -6.19 5.12 4.58
N GLY A 219 -7.46 4.80 4.85
CA GLY A 219 -8.39 4.30 3.86
C GLY A 219 -8.57 2.78 3.79
N TYR A 220 -7.99 2.01 4.72
CA TYR A 220 -8.15 0.55 4.83
C TYR A 220 -9.54 0.17 5.39
N ASN A 221 -10.60 0.61 4.72
CA ASN A 221 -11.98 0.28 5.07
C ASN A 221 -12.95 0.48 3.88
N PRO A 222 -12.72 -0.18 2.72
CA PRO A 222 -13.44 0.11 1.48
C PRO A 222 -14.89 -0.39 1.50
N PHE A 223 -15.79 0.32 0.81
CA PHE A 223 -17.15 -0.17 0.52
C PHE A 223 -17.51 -0.13 -0.97
N ALA A 224 -16.76 0.63 -1.78
CA ALA A 224 -16.91 0.67 -3.24
C ALA A 224 -15.54 0.47 -3.92
N LEU A 225 -15.13 -0.78 -4.07
CA LEU A 225 -13.77 -1.19 -4.47
C LEU A 225 -13.37 -0.81 -5.91
N TRP A 226 -14.33 -0.32 -6.70
CA TRP A 226 -14.20 0.02 -8.12
C TRP A 226 -14.24 1.54 -8.37
N ALA A 227 -14.47 2.33 -7.32
CA ALA A 227 -14.54 3.78 -7.37
C ALA A 227 -13.33 4.39 -6.67
N VAL A 228 -12.74 5.43 -7.24
CA VAL A 228 -11.79 6.29 -6.52
C VAL A 228 -12.52 7.06 -5.41
N ASP A 229 -11.84 7.29 -4.29
CA ASP A 229 -12.42 8.02 -3.16
C ASP A 229 -12.61 9.51 -3.52
N PRO A 230 -13.85 10.03 -3.47
CA PRO A 230 -14.13 11.41 -3.85
C PRO A 230 -13.50 12.44 -2.92
N ARG A 231 -13.09 12.08 -1.68
CA ARG A 231 -12.42 12.99 -0.74
C ARG A 231 -11.05 13.44 -1.22
N TYR A 232 -10.46 12.72 -2.17
CA TYR A 232 -9.20 13.08 -2.81
C TYR A 232 -9.40 13.78 -4.16
N GLY A 233 -10.63 14.09 -4.58
CA GLY A 233 -10.89 14.96 -5.73
C GLY A 233 -10.79 16.45 -5.36
N SER A 234 -10.31 17.28 -6.29
CA SER A 234 -10.18 18.74 -6.06
C SER A 234 -11.50 19.50 -6.10
N GLY A 235 -12.57 18.88 -6.58
CA GLY A 235 -13.87 19.55 -6.78
C GLY A 235 -13.86 20.56 -7.94
N GLN A 236 -12.87 20.48 -8.85
CA GLN A 236 -12.83 21.33 -10.03
C GLN A 236 -14.11 21.17 -10.89
N PRO A 237 -14.74 22.28 -11.31
CA PRO A 237 -15.96 22.22 -12.11
C PRO A 237 -15.77 21.42 -13.40
N GLY A 238 -16.65 20.45 -13.63
CA GLY A 238 -16.64 19.63 -14.85
C GLY A 238 -15.59 18.52 -14.89
N VAL A 239 -14.83 18.31 -13.82
CA VAL A 239 -13.85 17.23 -13.68
C VAL A 239 -14.30 16.28 -12.58
N THR A 240 -14.46 15.00 -12.90
CA THR A 240 -14.77 13.99 -11.89
C THR A 240 -13.50 13.53 -11.16
N PRO A 241 -13.58 13.02 -9.91
CA PRO A 241 -12.43 12.45 -9.22
C PRO A 241 -11.70 11.36 -10.03
N LEU A 242 -12.43 10.55 -10.81
CA LEU A 242 -11.85 9.53 -11.68
C LEU A 242 -11.01 10.15 -12.80
N GLN A 243 -11.53 11.18 -13.49
CA GLN A 243 -10.79 11.89 -14.53
C GLN A 243 -9.56 12.60 -13.95
N GLU A 244 -9.66 13.14 -12.73
CA GLU A 244 -8.53 13.75 -12.03
C GLU A 244 -7.44 12.72 -11.71
N PHE A 245 -7.83 11.53 -11.23
CA PHE A 245 -6.92 10.41 -10.99
C PHE A 245 -6.23 9.94 -12.28
N GLN A 246 -7.00 9.71 -13.36
CA GLN A 246 -6.46 9.32 -14.67
C GLN A 246 -5.47 10.36 -15.22
N GLN A 247 -5.78 11.66 -15.07
CA GLN A 247 -4.86 12.72 -15.47
C GLN A 247 -3.58 12.75 -14.63
N ALA A 248 -3.65 12.44 -13.34
CA ALA A 248 -2.48 12.33 -12.48
C ALA A 248 -1.57 11.17 -12.90
N VAL A 249 -2.15 9.98 -13.14
CA VAL A 249 -1.43 8.80 -13.65
C VAL A 249 -0.76 9.13 -14.98
N LYS A 250 -1.48 9.74 -15.93
CA LYS A 250 -0.93 10.17 -17.23
C LYS A 250 0.27 11.12 -17.08
N ASN A 251 0.21 12.06 -16.14
CA ASN A 251 1.33 12.98 -15.89
C ASN A 251 2.54 12.26 -15.28
N LEU A 252 2.31 11.29 -14.39
CA LEU A 252 3.36 10.47 -13.78
C LEU A 252 4.02 9.55 -14.83
N HIS A 253 3.23 8.92 -15.69
CA HIS A 253 3.73 8.11 -16.81
C HIS A 253 4.59 8.92 -17.79
N ALA A 254 4.15 10.13 -18.15
CA ALA A 254 4.95 11.04 -18.98
C ALA A 254 6.31 11.41 -18.35
N ALA A 255 6.42 11.31 -17.02
CA ALA A 255 7.66 11.47 -16.28
C ALA A 255 8.45 10.18 -16.07
N GLY A 256 7.94 9.03 -16.55
CA GLY A 256 8.54 7.71 -16.36
C GLY A 256 8.35 7.13 -14.95
N ILE A 257 7.31 7.57 -14.23
CA ILE A 257 6.97 7.10 -12.89
C ILE A 257 5.76 6.19 -12.97
N GLU A 258 5.89 4.98 -12.45
CA GLU A 258 4.78 4.02 -12.35
C GLU A 258 3.86 4.34 -11.17
N VAL A 259 2.61 3.88 -11.25
CA VAL A 259 1.62 3.97 -10.17
C VAL A 259 1.20 2.58 -9.71
N VAL A 260 1.46 2.28 -8.44
CA VAL A 260 0.99 1.08 -7.75
C VAL A 260 -0.07 1.50 -6.73
N LEU A 261 -1.15 0.72 -6.64
CA LEU A 261 -2.20 0.97 -5.65
C LEU A 261 -2.13 -0.04 -4.51
N ASP A 262 -2.14 0.45 -3.28
CA ASP A 262 -2.50 -0.38 -2.13
C ASP A 262 -4.00 -0.70 -2.20
N VAL A 263 -4.32 -1.99 -2.20
CA VAL A 263 -5.68 -2.50 -2.40
C VAL A 263 -6.10 -3.45 -1.29
N VAL A 264 -7.33 -3.23 -0.81
CA VAL A 264 -7.95 -4.01 0.24
C VAL A 264 -9.07 -4.86 -0.37
N PHE A 265 -8.72 -6.12 -0.67
CA PHE A 265 -9.68 -7.14 -1.12
C PHE A 265 -9.92 -8.22 -0.05
N ASN A 266 -9.45 -7.98 1.18
CA ASN A 266 -9.57 -8.95 2.26
C ASN A 266 -10.79 -8.69 3.17
N HIS A 267 -11.24 -7.45 3.36
CA HIS A 267 -12.43 -7.07 4.16
C HIS A 267 -13.17 -5.87 3.56
N THR A 268 -14.28 -5.46 4.19
CA THR A 268 -15.07 -4.28 3.80
C THR A 268 -15.52 -3.42 5.00
N ALA A 269 -15.98 -2.20 4.68
CA ALA A 269 -16.60 -1.26 5.63
C ALA A 269 -17.96 -1.68 6.19
N GLU A 270 -18.47 -2.86 5.83
CA GLU A 270 -19.66 -3.41 6.47
C GLU A 270 -19.35 -4.02 7.84
N LEU A 271 -18.06 -4.14 8.21
CA LEU A 271 -17.58 -4.60 9.52
C LEU A 271 -18.19 -5.96 9.92
N ASP A 272 -18.44 -6.18 11.21
CA ASP A 272 -19.05 -7.39 11.76
C ASP A 272 -20.59 -7.44 11.61
N GLU A 273 -21.27 -8.39 12.24
CA GLU A 273 -22.73 -8.61 12.18
C GLU A 273 -23.58 -7.40 12.57
N ILE A 274 -23.04 -6.52 13.41
CA ILE A 274 -23.73 -5.32 13.87
C ILE A 274 -23.31 -4.08 13.08
N GLY A 275 -22.37 -4.20 12.14
CA GLY A 275 -21.96 -3.13 11.24
C GLY A 275 -23.03 -2.72 10.22
N PRO A 276 -22.75 -1.67 9.42
CA PRO A 276 -23.70 -1.13 8.46
C PRO A 276 -23.94 -2.09 7.29
N THR A 277 -25.13 -2.02 6.69
CA THR A 277 -25.48 -2.71 5.44
C THR A 277 -25.42 -1.71 4.29
N LEU A 278 -24.33 -1.74 3.53
CA LEU A 278 -23.97 -0.73 2.52
C LEU A 278 -24.03 -1.30 1.10
N SER A 279 -23.60 -2.55 0.92
CA SER A 279 -23.50 -3.21 -0.39
C SER A 279 -23.58 -4.73 -0.22
N LEU A 280 -22.44 -5.41 -0.08
CA LEU A 280 -22.30 -6.86 -0.26
C LEU A 280 -23.19 -7.68 0.67
N ARG A 281 -23.34 -7.28 1.93
CA ARG A 281 -24.19 -7.90 2.94
C ARG A 281 -25.65 -7.96 2.50
N GLY A 282 -26.16 -6.85 1.97
CA GLY A 282 -27.54 -6.78 1.51
C GLY A 282 -27.75 -7.44 0.15
N ILE A 283 -26.69 -7.55 -0.67
CA ILE A 283 -26.74 -8.12 -2.02
C ILE A 283 -26.63 -9.65 -1.99
N ASP A 284 -25.64 -10.21 -1.31
CA ASP A 284 -25.46 -11.65 -1.17
C ASP A 284 -24.44 -12.01 -0.08
N ASN A 285 -24.83 -11.82 1.19
CA ASN A 285 -23.95 -12.02 2.34
C ASN A 285 -23.22 -13.38 2.36
N ALA A 286 -23.96 -14.46 2.08
CA ALA A 286 -23.44 -15.83 2.14
C ALA A 286 -22.44 -16.16 1.02
N SER A 287 -22.47 -15.39 -0.07
CA SER A 287 -21.51 -15.55 -1.17
C SER A 287 -20.26 -14.70 -0.95
N TYR A 288 -20.43 -13.44 -0.57
CA TYR A 288 -19.33 -12.47 -0.47
C TYR A 288 -18.42 -12.67 0.73
N TYR A 289 -18.92 -13.22 1.84
CA TYR A 289 -18.17 -13.31 3.09
C TYR A 289 -17.92 -14.74 3.53
N TRP A 290 -16.79 -14.95 4.21
CA TRP A 290 -16.53 -16.20 4.94
C TRP A 290 -17.38 -16.22 6.20
N LEU A 291 -18.24 -17.25 6.31
CA LEU A 291 -19.12 -17.45 7.45
C LEU A 291 -18.81 -18.76 8.16
N ASP A 292 -19.07 -18.81 9.47
CA ASP A 292 -19.10 -20.05 10.24
C ASP A 292 -20.42 -20.82 10.07
N GLU A 293 -20.53 -21.98 10.72
CA GLU A 293 -21.72 -22.84 10.65
C GLU A 293 -22.99 -22.20 11.26
N GLN A 294 -22.84 -21.11 12.03
CA GLN A 294 -23.92 -20.36 12.66
C GLN A 294 -24.23 -19.04 11.93
N GLY A 295 -23.57 -18.76 10.79
CA GLY A 295 -23.75 -17.55 10.01
C GLY A 295 -23.04 -16.30 10.56
N GLY A 296 -22.13 -16.48 11.53
CA GLY A 296 -21.20 -15.44 12.00
C GLY A 296 -20.03 -15.25 11.03
N TYR A 297 -19.41 -14.08 11.02
CA TYR A 297 -18.28 -13.78 10.14
C TYR A 297 -16.97 -14.39 10.66
N GLN A 298 -16.19 -14.96 9.75
CA GLN A 298 -14.78 -15.24 10.02
C GLN A 298 -13.98 -13.94 9.96
N ASN A 299 -13.31 -13.58 11.06
CA ASN A 299 -12.57 -12.34 11.18
C ASN A 299 -11.04 -12.57 11.15
N TRP A 300 -10.52 -13.08 10.03
CA TRP A 300 -9.08 -13.30 9.84
C TRP A 300 -8.30 -12.02 9.54
N THR A 301 -9.00 -10.91 9.30
CA THR A 301 -8.45 -9.58 9.01
C THR A 301 -8.33 -8.72 10.25
N GLY A 302 -9.14 -8.97 11.28
CA GLY A 302 -9.27 -8.12 12.45
C GLY A 302 -10.27 -6.96 12.27
N CYS A 303 -10.87 -6.84 11.10
CA CYS A 303 -11.74 -5.73 10.70
C CYS A 303 -13.24 -6.05 10.80
N GLY A 304 -13.59 -7.25 11.28
CA GLY A 304 -14.96 -7.69 11.54
C GLY A 304 -15.49 -8.71 10.53
N ASN A 305 -15.02 -8.65 9.28
CA ASN A 305 -15.36 -9.61 8.22
C ASN A 305 -14.15 -10.00 7.38
N THR A 306 -14.30 -11.09 6.61
CA THR A 306 -13.34 -11.51 5.58
C THR A 306 -14.06 -11.86 4.29
N LEU A 307 -13.60 -11.33 3.15
CA LEU A 307 -14.14 -11.61 1.82
C LEU A 307 -13.82 -13.05 1.38
N ASN A 308 -14.82 -13.72 0.81
CA ASN A 308 -14.71 -15.09 0.33
C ASN A 308 -14.27 -15.14 -1.14
N ILE A 309 -13.00 -14.85 -1.39
CA ILE A 309 -12.41 -14.91 -2.74
C ILE A 309 -12.35 -16.34 -3.30
N HIS A 310 -12.52 -17.37 -2.46
CA HIS A 310 -12.65 -18.74 -2.95
C HIS A 310 -13.97 -18.97 -3.71
N HIS A 311 -15.03 -18.21 -3.39
CA HIS A 311 -16.29 -18.29 -4.11
C HIS A 311 -16.08 -17.87 -5.59
N PRO A 312 -16.44 -18.70 -6.59
CA PRO A 312 -16.09 -18.44 -7.99
C PRO A 312 -16.54 -17.08 -8.53
N GLN A 313 -17.72 -16.61 -8.13
CA GLN A 313 -18.26 -15.32 -8.57
C GLN A 313 -17.58 -14.13 -7.88
N VAL A 314 -17.17 -14.30 -6.61
CA VAL A 314 -16.42 -13.26 -5.88
C VAL A 314 -15.00 -13.19 -6.43
N MET A 315 -14.38 -14.34 -6.73
CA MET A 315 -13.10 -14.39 -7.44
C MET A 315 -13.17 -13.66 -8.79
N ALA A 316 -14.20 -13.95 -9.59
CA ALA A 316 -14.39 -13.32 -10.89
C ALA A 316 -14.59 -11.79 -10.76
N TRP A 317 -15.39 -11.37 -9.78
CA TRP A 317 -15.59 -9.97 -9.42
C TRP A 317 -14.27 -9.29 -9.00
N THR A 318 -13.49 -9.89 -8.11
CA THR A 318 -12.17 -9.35 -7.69
C THR A 318 -11.22 -9.23 -8.88
N LEU A 319 -11.15 -10.26 -9.74
CA LEU A 319 -10.29 -10.23 -10.93
C LEU A 319 -10.71 -9.13 -11.91
N GLU A 320 -12.00 -8.89 -12.10
CA GLU A 320 -12.47 -7.82 -12.97
C GLU A 320 -12.23 -6.43 -12.36
N ALA A 321 -12.28 -6.31 -11.03
CA ALA A 321 -11.90 -5.08 -10.32
C ALA A 321 -10.44 -4.71 -10.63
N LEU A 322 -9.54 -5.68 -10.50
CA LEU A 322 -8.12 -5.50 -10.80
C LEU A 322 -7.92 -5.16 -12.29
N ARG A 323 -8.64 -5.83 -13.20
CA ARG A 323 -8.56 -5.51 -14.64
C ARG A 323 -9.06 -4.11 -14.95
N TYR A 324 -10.09 -3.63 -14.26
CA TYR A 324 -10.57 -2.27 -14.40
C TYR A 324 -9.49 -1.25 -14.05
N TRP A 325 -8.87 -1.39 -12.87
CA TRP A 325 -7.82 -0.47 -12.43
C TRP A 325 -6.65 -0.39 -13.43
N VAL A 326 -6.30 -1.53 -14.05
CA VAL A 326 -5.25 -1.56 -15.09
C VAL A 326 -5.75 -1.01 -16.43
N ARG A 327 -6.94 -1.41 -16.92
CA ARG A 327 -7.43 -1.05 -18.26
C ARG A 327 -7.94 0.37 -18.36
N VAL A 328 -8.66 0.83 -17.34
CA VAL A 328 -9.36 2.12 -17.36
C VAL A 328 -8.54 3.19 -16.65
N CYS A 329 -7.83 2.82 -15.59
CA CYS A 329 -7.04 3.76 -14.80
C CYS A 329 -5.52 3.69 -15.06
N HIS A 330 -5.07 2.76 -15.91
CA HIS A 330 -3.66 2.56 -16.29
C HIS A 330 -2.71 2.32 -15.12
N VAL A 331 -3.19 1.73 -14.02
CA VAL A 331 -2.36 1.35 -12.87
C VAL A 331 -1.34 0.26 -13.27
N ASP A 332 -0.08 0.39 -12.82
CA ASP A 332 1.04 -0.50 -13.17
C ASP A 332 1.21 -1.69 -12.23
N GLY A 333 0.47 -1.72 -11.12
CA GLY A 333 0.51 -2.81 -10.16
C GLY A 333 -0.28 -2.58 -8.89
N PHE A 334 -0.21 -3.56 -8.00
CA PHE A 334 -0.96 -3.59 -6.76
C PHE A 334 -0.08 -4.04 -5.59
N ARG A 335 -0.22 -3.38 -4.44
CA ARG A 335 0.17 -3.91 -3.14
C ARG A 335 -1.09 -4.40 -2.43
N PHE A 336 -1.16 -5.69 -2.11
CA PHE A 336 -2.32 -6.32 -1.49
C PHE A 336 -2.16 -6.31 0.02
N ASP A 337 -3.04 -5.59 0.69
CA ASP A 337 -3.23 -5.62 2.13
C ASP A 337 -3.70 -7.00 2.61
N LEU A 338 -3.12 -7.48 3.72
CA LEU A 338 -3.40 -8.78 4.34
C LEU A 338 -3.60 -9.90 3.30
N ALA A 339 -2.61 -10.03 2.41
CA ALA A 339 -2.71 -10.80 1.18
C ALA A 339 -2.99 -12.32 1.35
N PRO A 340 -2.72 -13.00 2.50
CA PRO A 340 -3.04 -14.42 2.61
C PRO A 340 -4.52 -14.72 2.42
N VAL A 341 -5.42 -13.78 2.72
CA VAL A 341 -6.86 -13.92 2.44
C VAL A 341 -7.15 -14.26 0.98
N LEU A 342 -6.35 -13.75 0.04
CA LEU A 342 -6.48 -14.07 -1.39
C LEU A 342 -6.27 -15.56 -1.71
N GLY A 343 -5.50 -16.25 -0.85
CA GLY A 343 -5.17 -17.67 -0.98
C GLY A 343 -5.98 -18.60 -0.07
N ARG A 344 -6.94 -18.08 0.71
CA ARG A 344 -7.66 -18.90 1.69
C ARG A 344 -8.73 -19.79 1.04
N THR A 345 -8.64 -21.08 1.32
CA THR A 345 -9.68 -22.10 1.08
C THR A 345 -9.93 -22.85 2.40
N PRO A 346 -10.70 -22.24 3.31
CA PRO A 346 -10.35 -22.06 4.74
C PRO A 346 -8.88 -21.77 5.12
N ASP A 347 -7.98 -22.70 4.82
CA ASP A 347 -6.55 -22.55 5.08
C ASP A 347 -5.87 -21.82 3.90
N TYR A 348 -4.75 -21.15 4.13
CA TYR A 348 -3.96 -20.59 3.03
C TYR A 348 -3.42 -21.71 2.14
N GLN A 349 -3.71 -21.63 0.84
CA GLN A 349 -3.17 -22.51 -0.18
C GLN A 349 -2.38 -21.69 -1.20
N ARG A 350 -1.10 -22.02 -1.35
CA ARG A 350 -0.22 -21.35 -2.31
C ARG A 350 -0.65 -21.52 -3.76
N ASP A 351 -1.33 -22.61 -4.07
CA ASP A 351 -1.90 -22.95 -5.38
C ASP A 351 -3.39 -22.62 -5.49
N ALA A 352 -3.91 -21.77 -4.59
CA ALA A 352 -5.30 -21.33 -4.62
C ALA A 352 -5.74 -20.84 -6.02
N PRO A 353 -7.00 -21.09 -6.42
CA PRO A 353 -7.51 -20.74 -7.75
C PRO A 353 -7.27 -19.29 -8.15
N PHE A 354 -7.33 -18.35 -7.18
CA PHE A 354 -7.07 -16.94 -7.42
C PHE A 354 -5.67 -16.68 -8.01
N PHE A 355 -4.62 -17.25 -7.40
CA PHE A 355 -3.25 -17.08 -7.89
C PHE A 355 -3.04 -17.70 -9.28
N ALA A 356 -3.68 -18.84 -9.54
CA ALA A 356 -3.66 -19.47 -10.86
C ALA A 356 -4.38 -18.58 -11.91
N ALA A 357 -5.50 -17.98 -11.56
CA ALA A 357 -6.26 -17.08 -12.43
C ALA A 357 -5.49 -15.79 -12.74
N ILE A 358 -4.79 -15.21 -11.76
CA ILE A 358 -3.88 -14.07 -11.96
C ILE A 358 -2.79 -14.43 -12.96
N ARG A 359 -2.09 -15.55 -12.76
CA ARG A 359 -1.03 -16.03 -13.68
C ARG A 359 -1.55 -16.28 -15.09
N ALA A 360 -2.76 -16.84 -15.22
CA ALA A 360 -3.38 -17.13 -16.52
C ALA A 360 -3.93 -15.88 -17.21
N CYS A 361 -4.15 -14.79 -16.48
CA CYS A 361 -4.68 -13.55 -17.05
C CYS A 361 -3.58 -12.82 -17.84
N PRO A 362 -3.75 -12.60 -19.16
CA PRO A 362 -2.72 -11.95 -19.98
C PRO A 362 -2.49 -10.47 -19.63
N LEU A 363 -3.42 -9.85 -18.90
CA LEU A 363 -3.27 -8.49 -18.40
C LEU A 363 -2.61 -8.48 -17.00
N LEU A 364 -3.22 -9.17 -16.03
CA LEU A 364 -2.78 -9.11 -14.62
C LEU A 364 -1.44 -9.82 -14.37
N SER A 365 -1.05 -10.75 -15.24
CA SER A 365 0.29 -11.37 -15.17
C SER A 365 1.44 -10.42 -15.58
N GLN A 366 1.13 -9.25 -16.14
CA GLN A 366 2.12 -8.30 -16.66
C GLN A 366 2.34 -7.08 -15.74
N VAL A 367 1.52 -6.92 -14.71
CA VAL A 367 1.64 -5.82 -13.73
C VAL A 367 2.43 -6.25 -12.51
N LYS A 368 2.90 -5.29 -11.71
CA LYS A 368 3.56 -5.60 -10.44
C LYS A 368 2.54 -6.07 -9.41
N LEU A 369 2.84 -7.17 -8.72
CA LEU A 369 2.00 -7.69 -7.64
C LEU A 369 2.86 -7.81 -6.38
N ILE A 370 2.51 -7.07 -5.34
CA ILE A 370 3.21 -7.02 -4.06
C ILE A 370 2.22 -7.50 -3.00
N ALA A 371 2.63 -8.41 -2.13
CA ALA A 371 1.80 -8.89 -1.02
C ALA A 371 2.33 -8.34 0.31
N GLU A 372 1.42 -7.98 1.21
CA GLU A 372 1.66 -8.09 2.64
C GLU A 372 1.47 -9.56 3.04
N PRO A 373 2.53 -10.34 3.27
CA PRO A 373 2.45 -11.79 3.33
C PRO A 373 2.01 -12.31 4.72
N TRP A 374 1.13 -11.58 5.41
CA TRP A 374 0.54 -12.01 6.67
C TRP A 374 -0.91 -11.54 6.81
N ASP A 375 -1.70 -12.29 7.57
CA ASP A 375 -2.96 -11.85 8.16
C ASP A 375 -3.00 -12.29 9.64
N ILE A 376 -4.05 -11.92 10.38
CA ILE A 376 -4.15 -12.26 11.81
C ILE A 376 -4.89 -13.59 12.08
N GLY A 377 -5.33 -14.28 11.02
CA GLY A 377 -6.01 -15.56 11.11
C GLY A 377 -5.05 -16.71 11.45
N PRO A 378 -5.59 -17.91 11.73
CA PRO A 378 -4.77 -19.11 11.88
C PRO A 378 -3.89 -19.33 10.65
N ASP A 379 -2.62 -19.67 10.90
CA ASP A 379 -1.58 -19.80 9.89
C ASP A 379 -1.49 -18.58 8.95
N GLY A 380 -1.73 -17.38 9.46
CA GLY A 380 -1.69 -16.14 8.68
C GLY A 380 -0.30 -15.75 8.20
N TYR A 381 0.78 -16.12 8.89
CA TYR A 381 2.15 -15.72 8.53
C TYR A 381 2.72 -16.55 7.37
N GLN A 382 2.78 -15.94 6.17
CA GLN A 382 3.11 -16.61 4.90
C GLN A 382 4.32 -15.99 4.17
N VAL A 383 5.23 -15.35 4.92
CA VAL A 383 6.48 -14.79 4.36
C VAL A 383 7.27 -15.85 3.58
N GLY A 384 7.64 -15.50 2.34
CA GLY A 384 8.35 -16.35 1.38
C GLY A 384 7.45 -17.35 0.66
N ARG A 385 6.18 -17.48 1.04
CA ARG A 385 5.31 -18.56 0.56
C ARG A 385 4.38 -18.17 -0.58
N PHE A 386 4.35 -16.89 -1.00
CA PHE A 386 3.54 -16.52 -2.16
C PHE A 386 4.11 -17.13 -3.46
N PRO A 387 3.24 -17.48 -4.42
CA PRO A 387 3.71 -17.97 -5.71
C PRO A 387 4.19 -16.81 -6.60
N PRO A 388 5.10 -17.06 -7.56
CA PRO A 388 5.32 -16.12 -8.64
C PRO A 388 4.00 -15.73 -9.34
N PRO A 389 3.83 -14.47 -9.77
CA PRO A 389 4.85 -13.42 -9.86
C PRO A 389 4.84 -12.43 -8.68
N PHE A 390 4.32 -12.80 -7.50
CA PHE A 390 4.26 -11.88 -6.36
C PHE A 390 5.65 -11.58 -5.78
N ALA A 391 5.90 -10.30 -5.52
CA ALA A 391 6.87 -9.83 -4.54
C ALA A 391 6.17 -9.69 -3.16
N GLU A 392 6.95 -9.60 -2.09
CA GLU A 392 6.43 -9.59 -0.73
C GLU A 392 7.14 -8.52 0.11
N TRP A 393 6.38 -7.78 0.91
CA TRP A 393 6.94 -7.01 2.02
C TRP A 393 7.75 -7.90 2.95
N ASN A 394 8.92 -7.43 3.37
CA ASN A 394 9.85 -8.17 4.22
C ASN A 394 10.01 -7.50 5.58
N ASP A 395 9.12 -7.85 6.51
CA ASP A 395 9.18 -7.47 7.93
C ASP A 395 10.49 -7.94 8.60
N GLN A 396 11.02 -9.11 8.22
CA GLN A 396 12.28 -9.59 8.77
C GLN A 396 13.47 -8.71 8.37
N PHE A 397 13.46 -8.10 7.18
CA PHE A 397 14.46 -7.09 6.79
C PHE A 397 14.34 -5.85 7.69
N ARG A 398 13.11 -5.33 7.86
CA ARG A 398 12.80 -4.18 8.72
C ARG A 398 13.36 -4.38 10.13
N ASP A 399 12.97 -5.48 10.75
CA ASP A 399 13.27 -5.77 12.14
C ASP A 399 14.76 -6.05 12.33
N THR A 400 15.39 -6.78 11.40
CA THR A 400 16.83 -7.07 11.46
C THR A 400 17.67 -5.82 11.31
N ALA A 401 17.35 -4.96 10.33
CA ALA A 401 18.10 -3.73 10.10
C ALA A 401 17.99 -2.78 11.30
N ARG A 402 16.78 -2.61 11.86
CA ARG A 402 16.56 -1.82 13.08
C ARG A 402 17.35 -2.38 14.27
N ARG A 403 17.24 -3.69 14.55
CA ARG A 403 17.94 -4.35 15.67
C ARG A 403 19.46 -4.32 15.55
N TYR A 404 19.99 -4.48 14.34
CA TYR A 404 21.42 -4.43 14.08
C TYR A 404 21.99 -3.03 14.35
N TRP A 405 21.36 -2.00 13.81
CA TRP A 405 21.86 -0.62 13.94
C TRP A 405 21.54 0.05 15.28
N LEU A 406 20.40 -0.24 15.89
CA LEU A 406 19.92 0.54 17.04
C LEU A 406 20.15 -0.16 18.38
N HIS A 407 20.26 -1.48 18.37
CA HIS A 407 20.38 -2.27 19.59
C HIS A 407 21.70 -3.04 19.68
N GLY A 408 22.54 -3.01 18.64
CA GLY A 408 23.75 -3.85 18.57
C GLY A 408 23.41 -5.33 18.78
N ALA A 409 22.25 -5.75 18.28
CA ALA A 409 21.76 -7.11 18.37
C ALA A 409 21.99 -7.84 17.04
N LEU A 410 21.83 -9.17 17.04
CA LEU A 410 22.02 -10.04 15.88
C LEU A 410 23.48 -10.17 15.44
N SER A 411 23.78 -11.18 14.64
CA SER A 411 25.10 -11.45 14.08
C SER A 411 25.34 -10.71 12.77
N ASN A 412 26.60 -10.58 12.36
CA ASN A 412 26.94 -10.09 11.01
C ASN A 412 26.34 -10.98 9.92
N GLY A 413 26.21 -12.29 10.18
CA GLY A 413 25.59 -13.24 9.25
C GLY A 413 24.10 -12.99 9.03
N GLU A 414 23.35 -12.70 10.09
CA GLU A 414 21.92 -12.37 9.99
C GLU A 414 21.71 -11.07 9.20
N PHE A 415 22.51 -10.03 9.49
CA PHE A 415 22.46 -8.77 8.74
C PHE A 415 22.81 -8.96 7.25
N ALA A 416 23.91 -9.65 6.96
CA ALA A 416 24.36 -9.89 5.58
C ALA A 416 23.32 -10.68 4.77
N ARG A 417 22.62 -11.63 5.40
CA ARG A 417 21.55 -12.38 4.75
C ARG A 417 20.38 -11.49 4.33
N ARG A 418 19.97 -10.55 5.19
CA ARG A 418 18.93 -9.57 4.87
C ARG A 418 19.41 -8.59 3.80
N PHE A 419 20.67 -8.16 3.87
CA PHE A 419 21.30 -7.32 2.85
C PHE A 419 21.37 -8.00 1.47
N ALA A 420 21.57 -9.32 1.43
CA ALA A 420 21.61 -10.16 0.21
C ALA A 420 20.22 -10.69 -0.19
N ALA A 421 19.22 -9.81 -0.19
CA ALA A 421 17.84 -10.09 -0.61
C ALA A 421 17.16 -11.26 0.12
N SER A 422 17.57 -11.58 1.35
CA SER A 422 16.92 -12.59 2.19
C SER A 422 16.78 -13.94 1.47
N SER A 423 17.89 -14.43 0.89
CA SER A 423 17.87 -15.65 0.08
C SER A 423 17.33 -16.89 0.81
N ASP A 424 17.43 -16.95 2.14
CA ASP A 424 16.80 -17.99 2.97
C ASP A 424 15.27 -18.02 2.88
N LEU A 425 14.65 -16.88 2.59
CA LEU A 425 13.21 -16.72 2.49
C LEU A 425 12.71 -16.81 1.04
N TYR A 426 13.51 -16.36 0.06
CA TYR A 426 13.02 -16.13 -1.31
C TYR A 426 13.81 -16.85 -2.41
N GLN A 427 14.97 -17.45 -2.15
CA GLN A 427 15.76 -18.15 -3.17
C GLN A 427 15.24 -19.58 -3.39
N HIS A 428 14.02 -19.69 -3.88
CA HIS A 428 13.36 -20.94 -4.27
C HIS A 428 12.34 -20.67 -5.38
N ASP A 429 11.83 -21.73 -6.02
CA ASP A 429 10.80 -21.66 -7.07
C ASP A 429 11.06 -20.62 -8.18
N ASP A 430 12.32 -20.53 -8.59
CA ASP A 430 12.81 -19.61 -9.62
C ASP A 430 12.47 -18.12 -9.37
N ARG A 431 12.17 -17.76 -8.10
CA ARG A 431 12.02 -16.36 -7.70
C ARG A 431 13.36 -15.64 -7.78
N ALA A 432 13.34 -14.40 -8.22
CA ALA A 432 14.50 -13.53 -8.29
C ALA A 432 14.60 -12.63 -7.03
N PRO A 433 15.74 -11.97 -6.79
CA PRO A 433 15.93 -11.12 -5.61
C PRO A 433 14.86 -10.04 -5.40
N HIS A 434 14.24 -9.51 -6.47
CA HIS A 434 13.15 -8.55 -6.33
C HIS A 434 11.92 -9.07 -5.59
N ALA A 435 11.79 -10.39 -5.41
CA ALA A 435 10.71 -11.01 -4.66
C ALA A 435 10.61 -10.48 -3.22
N THR A 436 11.72 -9.95 -2.67
CA THR A 436 11.69 -9.19 -1.43
C THR A 436 11.56 -7.69 -1.69
N VAL A 437 10.51 -7.10 -1.13
CA VAL A 437 10.38 -5.66 -0.95
C VAL A 437 10.95 -5.32 0.43
N ASN A 438 12.18 -4.79 0.42
CA ASN A 438 12.88 -4.36 1.62
C ASN A 438 12.33 -3.00 2.06
N LEU A 439 11.99 -2.89 3.35
CA LEU A 439 11.52 -1.65 3.96
C LEU A 439 12.11 -1.50 5.37
N ILE A 440 12.40 -0.27 5.78
CA ILE A 440 12.75 0.05 7.18
C ILE A 440 11.53 0.59 7.92
N THR A 441 10.59 1.17 7.19
CA THR A 441 9.44 1.95 7.65
C THR A 441 8.37 1.84 6.59
N ALA A 442 7.12 1.96 7.02
CA ALA A 442 5.93 2.02 6.19
C ALA A 442 4.89 2.89 6.92
N HIS A 443 3.70 3.03 6.36
CA HIS A 443 2.59 3.71 7.03
C HIS A 443 2.27 3.11 8.41
N ASP A 444 2.38 1.79 8.57
CA ASP A 444 2.28 1.10 9.86
C ASP A 444 3.60 1.18 10.64
N GLY A 445 3.50 1.55 11.92
CA GLY A 445 4.61 1.77 12.81
C GLY A 445 5.13 3.21 12.80
N PHE A 446 6.36 3.37 13.30
CA PHE A 446 7.03 4.67 13.30
C PHE A 446 7.54 5.05 11.91
N THR A 447 7.50 6.35 11.62
CA THR A 447 8.36 7.01 10.62
C THR A 447 9.84 6.82 10.95
N LEU A 448 10.75 7.01 9.99
CA LEU A 448 12.18 6.76 10.22
C LEU A 448 12.77 7.70 11.26
N TRP A 449 12.29 8.95 11.31
CA TRP A 449 12.71 9.89 12.33
C TRP A 449 12.21 9.50 13.72
N ASP A 450 11.02 8.90 13.81
CA ASP A 450 10.45 8.46 15.09
C ASP A 450 11.09 7.16 15.58
N VAL A 451 11.51 6.26 14.68
CA VAL A 451 12.31 5.06 15.01
C VAL A 451 13.58 5.41 15.81
N VAL A 452 14.18 6.57 15.54
CA VAL A 452 15.38 7.03 16.27
C VAL A 452 15.08 8.05 17.38
N SER A 453 13.79 8.38 17.60
CA SER A 453 13.38 9.42 18.53
C SER A 453 12.52 8.94 19.70
N PHE A 454 11.91 7.77 19.59
CA PHE A 454 10.97 7.25 20.58
C PHE A 454 11.27 5.79 20.91
N GLU A 455 11.20 5.46 22.20
CA GLU A 455 11.29 4.08 22.71
C GLU A 455 9.90 3.46 22.88
N ARG A 456 8.86 4.31 23.02
CA ARG A 456 7.49 3.89 23.24
C ARG A 456 6.57 4.60 22.26
N LYS A 457 5.46 3.94 21.92
CA LYS A 457 4.36 4.56 21.19
C LYS A 457 3.61 5.58 22.06
N HIS A 458 3.15 6.64 21.42
CA HIS A 458 2.37 7.76 21.95
C HIS A 458 1.14 7.95 21.04
N ASN A 459 0.26 6.95 21.07
CA ASN A 459 -0.96 6.87 20.26
C ASN A 459 -2.18 7.45 21.00
N GLU A 460 -1.98 8.25 22.06
CA GLU A 460 -3.09 8.78 22.87
C GLU A 460 -4.09 9.58 22.04
N ALA A 461 -3.63 10.21 20.96
CA ALA A 461 -4.47 10.95 20.01
C ALA A 461 -5.51 10.07 19.30
N ASN A 462 -5.31 8.75 19.26
CA ASN A 462 -6.21 7.79 18.60
C ASN A 462 -7.44 7.45 19.46
N GLY A 463 -7.45 7.83 20.75
CA GLY A 463 -8.61 7.65 21.64
C GLY A 463 -8.76 6.24 22.23
N GLU A 464 -7.70 5.42 22.22
CA GLU A 464 -7.72 4.03 22.71
C GLU A 464 -6.81 3.80 23.94
N ASP A 465 -6.49 4.86 24.68
CA ASP A 465 -5.58 4.84 25.82
C ASP A 465 -4.22 4.17 25.49
N ASN A 466 -3.70 4.44 24.28
CA ASN A 466 -2.43 3.91 23.77
C ASN A 466 -2.37 2.37 23.64
N ARG A 467 -3.52 1.68 23.61
CA ARG A 467 -3.59 0.22 23.43
C ARG A 467 -3.29 -0.22 22.00
N ASP A 468 -3.71 0.58 21.03
CA ASP A 468 -3.57 0.32 19.59
C ASP A 468 -2.12 0.47 19.09
N GLY A 469 -1.79 -0.14 17.95
CA GLY A 469 -0.45 -0.13 17.36
C GLY A 469 0.50 -1.18 17.93
N HIS A 470 1.50 -1.57 17.14
CA HIS A 470 2.44 -2.63 17.52
C HIS A 470 3.33 -2.24 18.72
N GLY A 471 3.63 -3.20 19.60
CA GLY A 471 4.41 -2.98 20.82
C GLY A 471 5.93 -3.05 20.63
N ASP A 472 6.41 -3.92 19.76
CA ASP A 472 7.85 -4.15 19.54
C ASP A 472 8.35 -3.37 18.32
N ASN A 473 8.65 -2.08 18.48
CA ASN A 473 9.05 -1.22 17.35
C ASN A 473 10.52 -1.36 16.94
N TYR A 474 11.35 -1.98 17.78
CA TYR A 474 12.80 -2.03 17.64
C TYR A 474 13.42 -0.64 17.39
N SER A 475 12.87 0.37 18.06
CA SER A 475 13.28 1.76 17.99
C SER A 475 14.26 2.09 19.13
N HIS A 476 14.99 3.20 18.99
CA HIS A 476 15.92 3.64 20.02
C HIS A 476 16.00 5.17 20.06
N ASN A 477 15.61 5.78 21.18
CA ASN A 477 15.50 7.25 21.27
C ASN A 477 16.83 8.03 21.39
N HIS A 478 17.97 7.31 21.35
CA HIS A 478 19.32 7.87 21.49
C HIS A 478 19.59 8.61 22.82
N GLY A 479 18.87 8.22 23.87
CA GLY A 479 19.08 8.62 25.27
C GLY A 479 18.04 9.60 25.83
N LYS A 480 17.14 10.14 24.99
CA LYS A 480 16.05 11.00 25.45
C LYS A 480 14.81 10.84 24.57
N GLU A 481 13.68 10.53 25.18
CA GLU A 481 12.39 10.39 24.49
C GLU A 481 11.95 11.70 23.82
N GLY A 482 11.46 11.58 22.58
CA GLY A 482 10.84 12.67 21.83
C GLY A 482 11.82 13.57 21.10
N LEU A 483 11.29 14.65 20.51
CA LEU A 483 12.01 15.51 19.57
C LEU A 483 12.80 16.65 20.25
N ASN A 484 12.43 17.03 21.48
CA ASN A 484 13.08 18.14 22.20
C ASN A 484 14.36 17.67 22.92
N VAL A 485 15.47 17.64 22.19
CA VAL A 485 16.74 17.08 22.65
C VAL A 485 17.93 18.00 22.34
N THR A 486 19.10 17.68 22.90
CA THR A 486 20.32 18.44 22.62
C THR A 486 20.85 18.16 21.21
N TYR A 487 21.66 19.08 20.69
CA TYR A 487 22.29 18.93 19.38
C TYR A 487 23.05 17.61 19.22
N ASP A 488 23.75 17.15 20.26
CA ASP A 488 24.50 15.89 20.25
C ASP A 488 23.59 14.67 20.01
N VAL A 489 22.41 14.64 20.65
CA VAL A 489 21.42 13.57 20.43
C VAL A 489 20.92 13.61 18.99
N VAL A 490 20.61 14.79 18.45
CA VAL A 490 20.16 14.92 17.05
C VAL A 490 21.24 14.44 16.07
N GLU A 491 22.51 14.77 16.29
CA GLU A 491 23.61 14.27 15.44
C GLU A 491 23.77 12.75 15.50
N ARG A 492 23.54 12.12 16.66
CA ARG A 492 23.51 10.65 16.76
C ARG A 492 22.34 10.05 15.98
N ARG A 493 21.14 10.63 16.10
CA ARG A 493 19.95 10.22 15.32
C ARG A 493 20.19 10.34 13.81
N ARG A 494 20.77 11.46 13.36
CA ARG A 494 21.16 11.68 11.96
C ARG A 494 22.07 10.56 11.43
N ARG A 495 23.02 10.09 12.23
CA ARG A 495 23.92 8.98 11.84
C ARG A 495 23.14 7.69 11.63
N SER A 496 22.29 7.32 12.58
CA SER A 496 21.43 6.13 12.48
C SER A 496 20.47 6.20 11.29
N VAL A 497 19.83 7.36 11.06
CA VAL A 497 18.95 7.59 9.90
C VAL A 497 19.69 7.36 8.59
N ARG A 498 20.89 7.95 8.45
CA ARG A 498 21.73 7.76 7.27
C ARG A 498 22.18 6.31 7.11
N ALA A 499 22.50 5.62 8.21
CA ALA A 499 22.85 4.21 8.23
C ALA A 499 21.70 3.30 7.76
N LEU A 500 20.50 3.55 8.27
CA LEU A 500 19.29 2.83 7.89
C LEU A 500 18.89 3.10 6.42
N LEU A 501 18.93 4.35 5.96
CA LEU A 501 18.68 4.69 4.54
C LEU A 501 19.71 4.05 3.60
N THR A 502 20.98 4.05 3.99
CA THR A 502 22.04 3.40 3.21
C THR A 502 21.82 1.90 3.14
N THR A 503 21.45 1.28 4.26
CA THR A 503 21.11 -0.14 4.33
C THR A 503 19.94 -0.46 3.40
N LEU A 504 18.84 0.30 3.49
CA LEU A 504 17.67 0.12 2.64
C LEU A 504 18.01 0.22 1.15
N LEU A 505 18.58 1.35 0.73
CA LEU A 505 18.74 1.69 -0.68
C LEU A 505 19.87 0.90 -1.36
N LEU A 506 20.86 0.42 -0.59
CA LEU A 506 21.99 -0.33 -1.13
C LEU A 506 21.96 -1.84 -0.84
N SER A 507 20.90 -2.36 -0.20
CA SER A 507 20.68 -3.82 -0.13
C SER A 507 20.15 -4.37 -1.46
N GLN A 508 20.42 -5.65 -1.71
CA GLN A 508 19.81 -6.39 -2.81
C GLN A 508 18.31 -6.62 -2.55
N GLY A 509 17.50 -6.64 -3.59
CA GLY A 509 16.03 -6.67 -3.52
C GLY A 509 15.43 -5.33 -3.91
N THR A 510 14.11 -5.19 -3.81
CA THR A 510 13.38 -3.97 -4.18
C THR A 510 13.26 -3.04 -2.95
N PRO A 511 13.89 -1.86 -2.91
CA PRO A 511 13.74 -0.95 -1.78
C PRO A 511 12.41 -0.19 -1.85
N MET A 512 11.74 -0.08 -0.70
CA MET A 512 10.58 0.79 -0.48
C MET A 512 10.91 1.87 0.55
N LEU A 513 10.71 3.13 0.15
CA LEU A 513 10.89 4.32 0.97
C LEU A 513 9.52 4.88 1.36
N LEU A 514 9.29 5.11 2.65
CA LEU A 514 8.12 5.81 3.14
C LEU A 514 8.25 7.32 2.87
N ALA A 515 7.21 7.93 2.30
CA ALA A 515 7.19 9.35 2.00
C ALA A 515 7.39 10.20 3.25
N GLY A 516 8.36 11.11 3.19
CA GLY A 516 8.71 12.02 4.28
C GLY A 516 9.92 11.56 5.09
N ASP A 517 10.32 10.30 5.00
CA ASP A 517 11.53 9.83 5.69
C ASP A 517 12.79 10.52 5.16
N GLU A 518 12.80 10.89 3.88
CA GLU A 518 13.89 11.63 3.27
C GLU A 518 14.05 13.07 3.80
N ARG A 519 13.13 13.57 4.61
CA ARG A 519 13.20 14.92 5.22
C ARG A 519 13.04 14.94 6.73
N GLY A 520 12.95 13.76 7.37
CA GLY A 520 12.73 13.65 8.80
C GLY A 520 11.28 13.92 9.22
N HIS A 521 10.30 13.46 8.42
CA HIS A 521 8.90 13.46 8.83
C HIS A 521 8.73 12.71 10.15
N THR A 522 7.80 13.19 10.97
CA THR A 522 7.53 12.68 12.31
C THR A 522 6.03 12.72 12.55
N GLN A 523 5.53 11.64 13.14
CA GLN A 523 4.19 11.51 13.71
C GLN A 523 4.24 11.66 15.24
N ARG A 524 5.31 12.28 15.75
CA ARG A 524 5.54 12.61 17.17
C ARG A 524 5.43 11.40 18.09
N GLY A 525 5.84 10.23 17.61
CA GLY A 525 5.79 9.00 18.38
C GLY A 525 4.43 8.31 18.35
N ASN A 526 3.47 8.79 17.53
CA ASN A 526 2.36 7.93 17.14
C ASN A 526 2.88 6.90 16.13
N ASN A 527 2.66 5.61 16.39
CA ASN A 527 3.10 4.52 15.52
C ASN A 527 1.95 3.84 14.78
N ASN A 528 0.76 4.43 14.83
CA ASN A 528 -0.47 3.92 14.25
C ASN A 528 -1.39 5.09 13.89
N ALA A 529 -0.92 6.04 13.08
CA ALA A 529 -1.63 7.28 12.79
C ALA A 529 -2.82 7.10 11.81
N TYR A 530 -3.46 5.93 11.80
CA TYR A 530 -4.47 5.51 10.83
C TYR A 530 -5.74 6.37 10.84
N CYS A 531 -6.03 7.04 11.95
CA CYS A 531 -7.20 7.90 12.14
C CYS A 531 -6.86 9.40 12.26
N GLN A 532 -5.62 9.78 11.93
CA GLN A 532 -5.09 11.12 12.18
C GLN A 532 -4.97 11.93 10.89
N ASP A 533 -6.11 12.38 10.35
CA ASP A 533 -6.14 13.29 9.19
C ASP A 533 -5.88 14.75 9.62
N ASN A 534 -4.65 15.00 10.10
CA ASN A 534 -4.23 16.29 10.62
C ASN A 534 -2.71 16.46 10.54
N ALA A 535 -2.19 17.56 11.09
CA ALA A 535 -0.77 17.91 11.06
C ALA A 535 0.18 16.89 11.73
N LEU A 536 -0.35 15.88 12.43
CA LEU A 536 0.44 14.74 12.88
C LEU A 536 0.93 13.87 11.71
N SER A 537 0.09 13.70 10.68
CA SER A 537 0.34 12.79 9.56
C SER A 537 0.68 13.50 8.26
N TRP A 538 0.30 14.76 8.10
CA TRP A 538 0.59 15.53 6.89
C TRP A 538 2.07 15.87 6.78
N LEU A 539 2.65 15.74 5.58
CA LEU A 539 4.06 16.07 5.35
C LEU A 539 4.27 17.58 5.45
N ASP A 540 5.15 18.01 6.36
CA ASP A 540 5.61 19.40 6.42
C ASP A 540 6.73 19.63 5.41
N TRP A 541 6.44 20.35 4.33
CA TRP A 541 7.39 20.69 3.27
C TRP A 541 8.31 21.87 3.62
N ARG A 542 8.08 22.54 4.76
CA ARG A 542 8.97 23.62 5.25
C ARG A 542 10.08 23.07 6.13
N ALA A 543 9.88 21.87 6.69
CA ALA A 543 10.89 21.16 7.45
C ALA A 543 11.78 20.35 6.48
N ASP A 544 13.08 20.67 6.44
CA ASP A 544 14.09 19.81 5.82
C ASP A 544 15.20 19.53 6.84
N GLU A 545 15.35 18.26 7.17
CA GLU A 545 16.35 17.77 8.10
C GLU A 545 17.75 17.82 7.46
N LYS A 546 18.41 18.98 7.55
CA LYS A 546 19.82 19.24 7.12
C LYS A 546 20.22 18.56 5.80
N GLY A 547 19.42 18.69 4.74
CA GLY A 547 19.73 18.17 3.41
C GLY A 547 19.61 16.65 3.29
N LEU A 548 18.81 16.01 4.14
CA LEU A 548 18.53 14.58 4.07
C LEU A 548 17.90 14.20 2.73
N VAL A 549 17.11 15.09 2.10
CA VAL A 549 16.52 14.85 0.78
C VAL A 549 17.61 14.63 -0.26
N GLY A 550 18.63 15.50 -0.26
CA GLY A 550 19.79 15.38 -1.14
C GLY A 550 20.62 14.12 -0.87
N PHE A 551 20.74 13.74 0.41
CA PHE A 551 21.40 12.49 0.81
C PHE A 551 20.67 11.26 0.25
N THR A 552 19.35 11.17 0.45
CA THR A 552 18.52 10.06 -0.05
C THR A 552 18.53 9.99 -1.56
N ALA A 553 18.38 11.13 -2.25
CA ALA A 553 18.42 11.18 -3.71
C ALA A 553 19.77 10.72 -4.28
N ALA A 554 20.88 11.08 -3.62
CA ALA A 554 22.20 10.61 -4.02
C ALA A 554 22.37 9.09 -3.82
N LEU A 555 21.83 8.52 -2.74
CA LEU A 555 21.83 7.06 -2.54
C LEU A 555 21.01 6.32 -3.61
N ILE A 556 19.84 6.85 -3.97
CA ILE A 556 19.02 6.27 -5.04
C ILE A 556 19.78 6.29 -6.37
N ARG A 557 20.39 7.42 -6.75
CA ARG A 557 21.25 7.51 -7.95
C ARG A 557 22.46 6.57 -7.87
N LEU A 558 23.05 6.41 -6.70
CA LEU A 558 24.17 5.49 -6.50
C LEU A 558 23.74 4.05 -6.72
N ARG A 559 22.59 3.62 -6.16
CA ARG A 559 22.01 2.29 -6.38
C ARG A 559 21.95 1.94 -7.86
N GLN A 560 21.42 2.85 -8.68
CA GLN A 560 21.25 2.65 -10.12
C GLN A 560 22.57 2.42 -10.88
N ARG A 561 23.71 2.78 -10.28
CA ARG A 561 25.05 2.60 -10.87
C ARG A 561 25.73 1.29 -10.47
N ILE A 562 25.18 0.53 -9.51
CA ILE A 562 25.81 -0.68 -8.96
C ILE A 562 25.13 -1.93 -9.57
N PRO A 563 25.79 -2.65 -10.50
CA PRO A 563 25.18 -3.78 -11.20
C PRO A 563 24.73 -4.91 -10.28
N ALA A 564 25.46 -5.17 -9.19
CA ALA A 564 25.07 -6.18 -8.20
C ALA A 564 23.67 -5.92 -7.59
N LEU A 565 23.19 -4.67 -7.62
CA LEU A 565 21.89 -4.29 -7.09
C LEU A 565 20.80 -4.22 -8.17
N THR A 566 21.16 -3.88 -9.41
CA THR A 566 20.20 -3.65 -10.50
C THR A 566 20.02 -4.82 -11.46
N ALA A 567 20.94 -5.78 -11.47
CA ALA A 567 20.89 -6.94 -12.37
C ALA A 567 19.79 -7.95 -12.04
N ASP A 568 19.21 -7.87 -10.83
CA ASP A 568 18.13 -8.75 -10.35
C ASP A 568 18.45 -10.24 -10.45
N ARG A 569 19.65 -10.62 -10.00
CA ARG A 569 20.14 -12.00 -9.96
C ARG A 569 20.76 -12.30 -8.62
N TRP A 570 20.50 -13.50 -8.10
CA TRP A 570 21.12 -13.99 -6.88
C TRP A 570 22.65 -13.97 -6.98
N TRP A 571 23.29 -13.47 -5.93
CA TRP A 571 24.75 -13.53 -5.82
C TRP A 571 25.20 -14.96 -5.48
N GLN A 572 26.28 -15.39 -6.10
CA GLN A 572 26.92 -16.68 -5.88
C GLN A 572 28.33 -16.46 -5.36
N ASP A 573 28.83 -17.41 -4.57
CA ASP A 573 30.19 -17.30 -4.04
C ASP A 573 31.22 -17.25 -5.19
N GLY A 574 32.11 -16.25 -5.16
CA GLY A 574 33.14 -16.04 -6.17
C GLY A 574 32.68 -15.46 -7.52
N ASP A 575 31.41 -15.08 -7.70
CA ASP A 575 30.92 -14.51 -8.98
C ASP A 575 31.29 -13.03 -9.21
N GLY A 576 31.91 -12.40 -8.21
CA GLY A 576 32.35 -11.00 -8.24
C GLY A 576 31.27 -9.97 -7.89
N ASN A 577 30.03 -10.39 -7.58
CA ASN A 577 28.96 -9.48 -7.19
C ASN A 577 29.11 -8.95 -5.77
N VAL A 578 29.56 -9.78 -4.83
CA VAL A 578 29.74 -9.37 -3.43
C VAL A 578 30.97 -10.03 -2.79
N GLN A 579 31.66 -9.29 -1.93
CA GLN A 579 32.62 -9.83 -0.96
C GLN A 579 32.36 -9.22 0.42
N TRP A 580 32.40 -10.06 1.45
CA TRP A 580 32.14 -9.70 2.84
C TRP A 580 33.45 -9.69 3.62
N LEU A 581 33.86 -8.51 4.07
CA LEU A 581 35.17 -8.30 4.69
C LEU A 581 35.04 -7.81 6.12
N ASN A 582 35.97 -8.23 6.99
CA ASN A 582 36.07 -7.74 8.36
C ASN A 582 36.71 -6.34 8.42
N ALA A 583 36.91 -5.82 9.64
CA ALA A 583 37.51 -4.50 9.87
C ALA A 583 38.97 -4.37 9.38
N GLY A 584 39.65 -5.49 9.08
CA GLY A 584 41.01 -5.53 8.53
C GLY A 584 41.07 -5.63 7.00
N GLY A 585 39.93 -5.56 6.31
CA GLY A 585 39.86 -5.68 4.85
C GLY A 585 40.03 -7.11 4.33
N GLN A 586 39.94 -8.11 5.20
CA GLN A 586 40.07 -9.54 4.87
C GLN A 586 38.69 -10.23 4.87
N PRO A 587 38.48 -11.33 4.12
CA PRO A 587 37.24 -12.09 4.18
C PRO A 587 36.88 -12.52 5.61
N LEU A 588 35.61 -12.36 5.98
CA LEU A 588 35.09 -12.78 7.29
C LEU A 588 35.33 -14.27 7.54
N GLN A 589 35.91 -14.58 8.70
CA GLN A 589 36.07 -15.96 9.17
C GLN A 589 34.77 -16.49 9.82
N HIS A 590 34.71 -17.81 10.03
CA HIS A 590 33.48 -18.48 10.50
C HIS A 590 32.96 -17.96 11.85
N ASP A 591 33.85 -17.67 12.78
CA ASP A 591 33.53 -17.09 14.09
C ASP A 591 33.11 -15.61 13.99
N GLU A 592 33.75 -14.84 13.10
CA GLU A 592 33.40 -13.43 12.86
C GLU A 592 32.00 -13.25 12.27
N TRP A 593 31.50 -14.25 11.52
CA TRP A 593 30.13 -14.28 11.01
C TRP A 593 29.09 -14.36 12.14
N ALA A 594 29.33 -15.20 13.13
CA ALA A 594 28.36 -15.50 14.20
C ALA A 594 28.53 -14.61 15.44
N GLN A 595 29.76 -14.24 15.79
CA GLN A 595 30.12 -13.60 17.07
C GLN A 595 31.04 -12.38 16.88
N GLY A 596 31.34 -11.99 15.65
CA GLY A 596 32.16 -10.82 15.38
C GLY A 596 31.49 -9.53 15.88
N MET A 597 32.32 -8.52 16.20
CA MET A 597 31.81 -7.16 16.39
C MET A 597 31.06 -6.69 15.15
N HIS A 598 30.06 -5.81 15.31
CA HIS A 598 29.23 -5.26 14.23
C HIS A 598 29.97 -4.25 13.35
N ARG A 599 31.04 -4.73 12.71
CA ARG A 599 31.91 -4.00 11.80
C ARG A 599 32.13 -4.87 10.57
N LEU A 600 31.71 -4.36 9.43
CA LEU A 600 31.65 -5.12 8.18
C LEU A 600 32.01 -4.19 7.02
N GLN A 601 32.63 -4.74 5.98
CA GLN A 601 32.74 -4.09 4.68
C GLN A 601 32.09 -4.98 3.62
N ILE A 602 31.30 -4.37 2.74
CA ILE A 602 30.56 -5.03 1.69
C ILE A 602 31.07 -4.47 0.36
N LEU A 603 31.84 -5.27 -0.37
CA LEU A 603 32.37 -4.90 -1.68
C LEU A 603 31.47 -5.44 -2.78
N LEU A 604 30.74 -4.53 -3.44
CA LEU A 604 29.83 -4.84 -4.53
C LEU A 604 30.51 -4.64 -5.89
N SER A 605 30.28 -5.61 -6.79
CA SER A 605 30.77 -5.62 -8.18
C SER A 605 32.27 -5.27 -8.31
N GLY A 606 33.08 -5.65 -7.31
CA GLY A 606 34.51 -5.36 -7.24
C GLY A 606 34.92 -3.88 -7.20
N ARG A 607 33.96 -2.94 -7.11
CA ARG A 607 34.23 -1.50 -7.29
C ARG A 607 33.59 -0.59 -6.25
N TRP A 608 32.48 -0.99 -5.61
CA TRP A 608 31.78 -0.17 -4.62
C TRP A 608 31.87 -0.80 -3.24
N LEU A 609 32.50 -0.11 -2.29
CA LEU A 609 32.73 -0.63 -0.95
C LEU A 609 31.88 0.12 0.06
N ILE A 610 31.00 -0.59 0.76
CA ILE A 610 30.21 -0.05 1.86
C ILE A 610 30.92 -0.46 3.16
N THR A 611 31.26 0.50 4.01
CA THR A 611 31.87 0.23 5.32
C THR A 611 30.88 0.54 6.43
N ILE A 612 30.69 -0.41 7.33
CA ILE A 612 29.71 -0.37 8.42
C ILE A 612 30.44 -0.41 9.75
N ASN A 613 30.10 0.53 10.64
CA ASN A 613 30.43 0.49 12.06
C ASN A 613 29.14 0.66 12.86
N ALA A 614 28.47 -0.45 13.17
CA ALA A 614 27.24 -0.45 13.97
C ALA A 614 27.53 -0.61 15.48
N THR A 615 28.76 -0.28 15.93
CA THR A 615 29.09 -0.25 17.37
C THR A 615 28.93 1.15 17.97
N ASP A 616 28.96 1.20 19.30
CA ASP A 616 28.85 2.41 20.12
C ASP A 616 30.12 3.28 20.17
N LYS A 617 31.18 2.86 19.48
CA LYS A 617 32.52 3.48 19.52
C LYS A 617 33.00 3.80 18.13
N VAL A 618 33.90 4.78 18.06
CA VAL A 618 34.68 5.05 16.84
C VAL A 618 35.64 3.88 16.64
N ASN A 619 35.72 3.37 15.40
CA ASN A 619 36.60 2.28 15.04
C ASN A 619 37.38 2.59 13.78
N ASP A 620 38.63 2.15 13.75
CA ASP A 620 39.46 2.17 12.54
C ASP A 620 39.16 0.92 11.71
N ILE A 621 38.79 1.12 10.45
CA ILE A 621 38.51 0.05 9.48
C ILE A 621 39.50 0.19 8.32
N VAL A 622 40.35 -0.81 8.14
CA VAL A 622 41.33 -0.88 7.05
C VAL A 622 40.62 -1.31 5.78
N LEU A 623 40.69 -0.48 4.74
CA LEU A 623 40.05 -0.77 3.46
C LEU A 623 40.87 -1.84 2.70
N PRO A 624 40.24 -2.72 1.90
CA PRO A 624 40.94 -3.72 1.10
C PRO A 624 41.86 -3.07 0.05
N ASP A 625 42.73 -3.87 -0.57
CA ASP A 625 43.70 -3.38 -1.57
C ASP A 625 43.04 -2.60 -2.71
N GLY A 626 43.45 -1.33 -2.85
CA GLY A 626 43.00 -0.44 -3.90
C GLY A 626 43.04 1.04 -3.50
N GLU A 627 42.82 1.91 -4.49
CA GLU A 627 42.65 3.33 -4.29
C GLU A 627 41.16 3.67 -4.11
N TRP A 628 40.76 3.96 -2.88
CA TRP A 628 39.36 4.20 -2.51
C TRP A 628 39.06 5.67 -2.28
N ARG A 629 37.98 6.15 -2.89
CA ARG A 629 37.42 7.49 -2.65
C ARG A 629 36.01 7.41 -2.11
N ALA A 630 35.72 8.15 -1.04
CA ALA A 630 34.36 8.26 -0.54
C ALA A 630 33.47 8.97 -1.57
N LEU A 631 32.27 8.46 -1.78
CA LEU A 631 31.30 8.97 -2.75
C LEU A 631 30.26 9.90 -2.10
N PRO A 632 29.59 10.77 -2.88
CA PRO A 632 28.32 11.34 -2.48
C PRO A 632 27.32 10.25 -2.09
N PRO A 633 26.53 10.46 -1.03
CA PRO A 633 26.43 11.70 -0.23
C PRO A 633 27.39 11.78 0.98
N PHE A 634 28.36 10.87 1.12
CA PHE A 634 29.30 10.82 2.24
C PHE A 634 30.48 11.78 2.09
N ALA A 635 30.80 12.17 0.85
CA ALA A 635 31.77 13.20 0.50
C ALA A 635 31.28 13.98 -0.74
N GLY A 636 31.96 15.08 -1.10
CA GLY A 636 31.67 15.80 -2.35
C GLY A 636 32.07 15.01 -3.61
N ASP A 637 31.48 15.37 -4.76
CA ASP A 637 31.68 14.67 -6.05
C ASP A 637 33.16 14.55 -6.47
N ASP A 638 33.95 15.59 -6.21
CA ASP A 638 35.37 15.68 -6.58
C ASP A 638 36.31 15.40 -5.39
N ASN A 639 35.92 14.53 -4.45
CA ASN A 639 36.76 14.20 -3.30
C ASN A 639 38.13 13.63 -3.75
N PRO A 640 39.25 14.36 -3.57
CA PRO A 640 40.56 13.91 -4.04
C PRO A 640 41.21 12.92 -3.07
N ILE A 641 40.62 12.72 -1.89
CA ILE A 641 41.24 11.99 -0.79
C ILE A 641 41.13 10.49 -1.05
N LEU A 642 42.29 9.87 -1.21
CA LEU A 642 42.45 8.42 -1.18
C LEU A 642 42.55 7.95 0.27
N LEU A 643 41.75 6.96 0.64
CA LEU A 643 41.72 6.40 1.98
C LEU A 643 42.22 4.96 1.98
N THR A 644 43.07 4.66 2.94
CA THR A 644 43.52 3.29 3.27
C THR A 644 42.90 2.81 4.58
N VAL A 645 42.53 3.75 5.46
CA VAL A 645 41.83 3.48 6.73
C VAL A 645 40.68 4.47 6.85
N TRP A 646 39.49 3.97 7.17
CA TRP A 646 38.33 4.78 7.51
C TRP A 646 38.16 4.86 9.03
N HIS A 647 38.16 6.07 9.56
CA HIS A 647 37.82 6.36 10.95
C HIS A 647 36.29 6.39 11.10
N GLY A 648 35.69 5.22 11.27
CA GLY A 648 34.25 5.04 11.29
C GLY A 648 33.63 5.58 12.58
N PRO A 649 32.75 6.61 12.52
CA PRO A 649 32.00 7.05 13.70
C PRO A 649 31.16 5.90 14.29
N ALA A 650 30.80 5.99 15.58
CA ALA A 650 29.81 5.11 16.17
C ALA A 650 28.48 5.19 15.38
N HIS A 651 27.89 4.03 15.07
CA HIS A 651 26.72 3.89 14.20
C HIS A 651 26.91 4.57 12.82
N GLY A 652 28.12 4.50 12.30
CA GLY A 652 28.53 5.14 11.05
C GLY A 652 28.45 4.19 9.86
N VAL A 653 28.15 4.76 8.70
CA VAL A 653 28.31 4.10 7.39
C VAL A 653 28.99 5.06 6.41
N CYS A 654 29.77 4.51 5.48
CA CYS A 654 30.35 5.25 4.37
C CYS A 654 30.40 4.36 3.13
N VAL A 655 30.34 4.96 1.93
CA VAL A 655 30.47 4.24 0.67
C VAL A 655 31.61 4.82 -0.14
N PHE A 656 32.46 3.93 -0.65
CA PHE A 656 33.64 4.24 -1.44
C PHE A 656 33.56 3.64 -2.83
N GLN A 657 34.30 4.25 -3.77
CA GLN A 657 34.51 3.72 -5.10
C GLN A 657 36.00 3.51 -5.38
N LYS A 658 36.33 2.32 -5.89
CA LYS A 658 37.66 1.99 -6.39
C LYS A 658 37.96 2.78 -7.67
N GLN A 659 39.10 3.46 -7.71
CA GLN A 659 39.53 4.29 -8.85
C GLN A 659 40.34 3.51 -9.89
N SER A 660 41.13 2.52 -9.44
CA SER A 660 42.01 1.69 -10.25
C SER A 660 42.05 0.26 -9.74
#